data_AF-A0A3B8PWU5-F1
#
_entry.id   AF-A0A3B8PWU5-F1
#
_cell.length_a   1.000
_cell.length_b   1.000
_cell.length_c   1.000
_cell.angle_alpha   90.00
_cell.angle_beta   90.00
_cell.angle_gamma   90.00
#
_symmetry.space_group_name_H-M   'P 1'
#
loop_
_entity.id
_entity.type
_entity.pdbx_description
1 polymer ?
#
loop_
_entity_poly.entity_id
_entity_poly.type
_entity_poly.pdbx_seq_one_letter_code
_entity_poly.pdbx_strand_id
1 'polypeptide(L)'
;MKILLRKLSRYFCLASVLALAPTLRADVINVSGNLTGTNVWRSTNEYILNGYVYVLTNSVLRIEAGTVVRGTSGAPPSFGVLFITQGAKLFAEGTPTRPIIFTSESDDLQDPEDLPFPSRGLWGGIVLLGRSPINNAVVAAGDAATPKYDVYEGLGDTIVDGQGINRFGGDDPEDNSGVLRYVSIRHGGALLESNKEINGLSLGAVGRGTTIEYVEAYCTADDGFEFFGGTVNTRYLVSAFNDDDGFDADQGYTGKNQFWFGIQEDGKRDEGAELNGRPNDNPAEPGVPVSRFEVYNATLIGAGAGGGSGNDSFTVRQFTQTQWYNGIYTEFNGQPFNSGAFLTGAQPTFADNIWWDYSKPVWTPESVFADPASNSTNVNPAIRAISRSPNGGLDPRLSPGSPALGSPRSAPTDGFYQPVNYYGAFGANNLWIQGWTALSAEGFLAPRTNIVVVTNQYLTGEINWNATNIYVLTNYVYLMTNSVLRIEPGTVVKGRNGAPPNFGTLFVTRGAKIYAEGTQNQPIIFTAESDDLQDPEDLPFPSRGLWGGIVLLGRSPINNAVVAAGDAATPKYDVYEGLGDTIVDGQGINRFGGDDPEDNSGVLRYVSIRHGGALLESNKEINGLSLGAVGRGTTMEYVEAYCTADDGFEFFGGTVNTRYLVSAFNDDDGFDAD
;
A
#
# COMPACT_ATOMS: atom_id res chain seq x y z
N MET A 1 69.70 -15.17 28.95
CA MET A 1 69.92 -15.84 30.25
C MET A 1 68.56 -16.26 30.79
N LYS A 2 68.25 -17.56 30.73
CA LYS A 2 67.33 -18.38 31.56
C LYS A 2 65.87 -17.87 31.78
N ILE A 3 64.87 -18.45 31.10
CA ILE A 3 64.02 -19.61 31.52
C ILE A 3 62.91 -19.24 32.54
N LEU A 4 61.63 -19.31 32.10
CA LEU A 4 60.49 -20.09 32.68
C LEU A 4 59.22 -19.77 31.84
N LEU A 5 58.67 -20.63 30.96
CA LEU A 5 57.81 -21.83 31.19
C LEU A 5 56.57 -21.49 32.05
N ARG A 6 55.31 -21.88 31.78
CA ARG A 6 54.61 -22.71 30.78
C ARG A 6 53.13 -22.74 31.22
N LYS A 7 52.19 -23.01 30.29
CA LYS A 7 50.82 -23.59 30.42
C LYS A 7 49.85 -22.78 29.52
N LEU A 8 49.07 -23.27 28.56
CA LEU A 8 48.72 -24.57 27.93
C LEU A 8 48.32 -24.17 26.47
N SER A 9 48.88 -24.72 25.39
CA SER A 9 48.46 -25.96 24.70
C SER A 9 47.02 -25.96 24.12
N ARG A 10 46.98 -25.87 22.78
CA ARG A 10 45.98 -26.42 21.81
C ARG A 10 44.79 -25.54 21.42
N TYR A 11 44.95 -24.83 20.30
CA TYR A 11 43.93 -24.77 19.26
C TYR A 11 44.60 -25.03 17.90
N PHE A 12 44.17 -26.10 17.26
CA PHE A 12 44.44 -26.38 15.84
C PHE A 12 43.71 -25.32 15.02
N CYS A 13 44.43 -24.52 14.23
CA CYS A 13 43.82 -23.74 13.15
C CYS A 13 43.34 -24.72 12.08
N LEU A 14 42.05 -25.05 12.11
CA LEU A 14 41.34 -25.50 10.92
C LEU A 14 41.09 -24.26 10.08
N ALA A 15 41.88 -24.07 9.02
CA ALA A 15 41.59 -23.07 8.01
C ALA A 15 40.29 -23.50 7.31
N SER A 16 39.18 -22.85 7.68
CA SER A 16 37.93 -22.91 6.94
C SER A 16 38.19 -22.29 5.57
N VAL A 17 38.22 -23.15 4.55
CA VAL A 17 38.06 -22.73 3.16
C VAL A 17 36.67 -22.11 3.08
N LEU A 18 36.61 -20.78 3.02
CA LEU A 18 35.41 -20.05 2.64
C LEU A 18 35.08 -20.49 1.22
N ALA A 19 34.14 -21.44 1.08
CA ALA A 19 33.50 -21.67 -0.20
C ALA A 19 32.71 -20.39 -0.49
N LEU A 20 33.20 -19.55 -1.39
CA LEU A 20 32.36 -18.55 -2.04
C LEU A 20 31.23 -19.33 -2.72
N ALA A 21 30.06 -19.34 -2.10
CA ALA A 21 28.84 -19.62 -2.84
C ALA A 21 28.78 -18.57 -3.97
N PRO A 22 28.57 -18.97 -5.23
CA PRO A 22 28.33 -18.00 -6.27
C PRO A 22 27.08 -17.23 -5.87
N THR A 23 27.20 -15.91 -5.69
CA THR A 23 26.04 -15.04 -5.69
C THR A 23 25.35 -15.26 -7.03
N LEU A 24 24.13 -15.80 -7.01
CA LEU A 24 23.27 -15.85 -8.18
C LEU A 24 23.00 -14.39 -8.56
N ARG A 25 23.78 -13.86 -9.50
CA ARG A 25 23.51 -12.56 -10.10
C ARG A 25 22.17 -12.70 -10.83
N ALA A 26 21.23 -11.78 -10.58
CA ALA A 26 20.01 -11.69 -11.36
C ALA A 26 20.35 -11.66 -12.85
N ASP A 27 19.75 -12.53 -13.66
CA ASP A 27 19.94 -12.47 -15.11
C ASP A 27 19.25 -11.20 -15.62
N VAL A 28 19.96 -10.43 -16.43
CA VAL A 28 19.40 -9.27 -17.14
C VAL A 28 18.87 -9.75 -18.48
N ILE A 29 17.55 -9.67 -18.66
CA ILE A 29 16.85 -10.15 -19.85
C ILE A 29 16.41 -8.96 -20.70
N ASN A 30 17.03 -8.82 -21.87
CA ASN A 30 16.57 -7.85 -22.88
C ASN A 30 15.30 -8.37 -23.57
N VAL A 31 14.26 -7.56 -23.59
CA VAL A 31 12.95 -7.83 -24.17
C VAL A 31 12.69 -6.81 -25.28
N SER A 32 12.31 -7.28 -26.48
CA SER A 32 12.06 -6.42 -27.64
C SER A 32 10.96 -7.00 -28.51
N GLY A 33 10.17 -6.14 -29.16
CA GLY A 33 9.18 -6.56 -30.16
C GLY A 33 7.96 -7.26 -29.56
N ASN A 34 7.45 -8.26 -30.27
CA ASN A 34 6.13 -8.84 -29.97
C ASN A 34 6.23 -10.08 -29.08
N LEU A 35 5.58 -10.03 -27.92
CA LEU A 35 5.39 -11.14 -27.00
C LEU A 35 4.09 -11.89 -27.35
N THR A 36 4.22 -13.20 -27.56
CA THR A 36 3.11 -14.11 -27.84
C THR A 36 3.02 -15.22 -26.80
N GLY A 37 1.84 -15.82 -26.62
CA GLY A 37 1.63 -16.91 -25.67
C GLY A 37 1.69 -16.45 -24.22
N THR A 38 2.13 -17.32 -23.30
CA THR A 38 2.30 -16.97 -21.88
C THR A 38 3.76 -16.65 -21.58
N ASN A 39 4.00 -15.43 -21.12
CA ASN A 39 5.31 -14.93 -20.68
C ASN A 39 5.27 -14.75 -19.17
N VAL A 40 6.31 -15.24 -18.48
CA VAL A 40 6.43 -15.14 -17.01
C VAL A 40 7.74 -14.45 -16.69
N TRP A 41 7.64 -13.26 -16.10
CA TRP A 41 8.76 -12.48 -15.59
C TRP A 41 8.91 -12.72 -14.10
N ARG A 42 10.11 -13.13 -13.69
CA ARG A 42 10.42 -13.56 -12.34
C ARG A 42 11.23 -12.54 -11.59
N SER A 43 11.00 -12.44 -10.29
CA SER A 43 11.72 -11.50 -9.42
C SER A 43 13.21 -11.81 -9.25
N THR A 44 13.66 -13.00 -9.67
CA THR A 44 15.08 -13.37 -9.71
C THR A 44 15.84 -12.75 -10.89
N ASN A 45 15.16 -12.06 -11.79
CA ASN A 45 15.72 -11.45 -13.00
C ASN A 45 15.34 -9.97 -13.08
N GLU A 46 16.12 -9.22 -13.83
CA GLU A 46 15.74 -7.88 -14.30
C GLU A 46 15.36 -7.96 -15.78
N TYR A 47 14.36 -7.20 -16.19
CA TYR A 47 13.88 -7.17 -17.58
C TYR A 47 14.11 -5.77 -18.17
N ILE A 48 14.75 -5.68 -19.34
CA ILE A 48 14.99 -4.42 -20.03
C ILE A 48 14.16 -4.38 -21.30
N LEU A 49 13.18 -3.49 -21.38
CA LEU A 49 12.39 -3.16 -22.56
C LEU A 49 13.25 -2.33 -23.50
N ASN A 50 13.65 -2.94 -24.63
CA ASN A 50 14.47 -2.32 -25.66
C ASN A 50 13.59 -1.99 -26.87
N GLY A 51 13.21 -0.71 -26.98
CA GLY A 51 12.20 -0.24 -27.92
C GLY A 51 10.77 -0.61 -27.51
N TYR A 52 9.85 -0.52 -28.47
CA TYR A 52 8.44 -0.85 -28.21
C TYR A 52 8.25 -2.37 -28.05
N VAL A 53 7.73 -2.77 -26.89
CA VAL A 53 7.40 -4.16 -26.56
C VAL A 53 5.89 -4.33 -26.53
N TYR A 54 5.36 -5.20 -27.37
CA TYR A 54 3.91 -5.45 -27.48
C TYR A 54 3.55 -6.83 -26.96
N VAL A 55 2.65 -6.92 -26.00
CA VAL A 55 1.96 -8.18 -25.66
C VAL A 55 0.75 -8.29 -26.60
N LEU A 56 0.80 -9.22 -27.54
CA LEU A 56 -0.21 -9.37 -28.59
C LEU A 56 -1.49 -10.05 -28.11
N THR A 57 -2.57 -9.92 -28.88
CA THR A 57 -3.87 -10.56 -28.61
C THR A 57 -3.74 -12.04 -28.24
N ASN A 58 -4.58 -12.52 -27.34
CA ASN A 58 -4.58 -13.87 -26.78
C ASN A 58 -3.29 -14.27 -26.01
N SER A 59 -2.40 -13.31 -25.75
CA SER A 59 -1.18 -13.53 -24.97
C SER A 59 -1.33 -13.01 -23.55
N VAL A 60 -0.51 -13.54 -22.65
CA VAL A 60 -0.52 -13.22 -21.22
C VAL A 60 0.89 -12.91 -20.79
N LEU A 61 1.08 -11.77 -20.13
CA LEU A 61 2.29 -11.42 -19.40
C LEU A 61 1.99 -11.51 -17.90
N ARG A 62 2.73 -12.35 -17.17
CA ARG A 62 2.69 -12.45 -15.71
C ARG A 62 4.01 -11.93 -15.15
N ILE A 63 3.95 -11.06 -14.16
CA ILE A 63 5.11 -10.47 -13.50
C ILE A 63 5.00 -10.76 -12.01
N GLU A 64 6.01 -11.43 -11.46
CA GLU A 64 6.06 -11.79 -10.04
C GLU A 64 6.33 -10.56 -9.15
N ALA A 65 5.79 -10.55 -7.93
CA ALA A 65 6.07 -9.52 -6.93
C ALA A 65 7.58 -9.35 -6.68
N GLY A 66 8.04 -8.09 -6.64
CA GLY A 66 9.46 -7.75 -6.48
C GLY A 66 10.27 -7.72 -7.79
N THR A 67 9.64 -7.94 -8.95
CA THR A 67 10.34 -7.85 -10.24
C THR A 67 10.62 -6.40 -10.60
N VAL A 68 11.83 -6.14 -11.12
CA VAL A 68 12.23 -4.85 -11.71
C VAL A 68 12.20 -4.95 -13.23
N VAL A 69 11.52 -4.01 -13.86
CA VAL A 69 11.42 -3.84 -15.30
C VAL A 69 11.94 -2.45 -15.66
N ARG A 70 12.84 -2.38 -16.63
CA ARG A 70 13.54 -1.16 -17.03
C ARG A 70 13.22 -0.82 -18.48
N GLY A 71 13.08 0.44 -18.83
CA GLY A 71 12.96 0.90 -20.21
C GLY A 71 14.26 1.55 -20.70
N THR A 72 14.66 1.26 -21.94
CA THR A 72 15.77 1.98 -22.58
C THR A 72 15.38 3.41 -22.91
N SER A 73 16.37 4.30 -22.93
CA SER A 73 16.17 5.67 -23.46
C SER A 73 16.32 5.71 -24.99
N GLY A 74 15.85 6.79 -25.63
CA GLY A 74 16.05 7.01 -27.06
C GLY A 74 14.92 7.79 -27.74
N ALA A 75 15.08 8.05 -29.03
CA ALA A 75 14.02 8.61 -29.86
C ALA A 75 13.09 7.50 -30.38
N PRO A 76 11.81 7.78 -30.67
CA PRO A 76 10.89 6.83 -31.29
C PRO A 76 11.50 6.08 -32.47
N PRO A 77 11.34 4.75 -32.59
CA PRO A 77 10.68 3.81 -31.68
C PRO A 77 11.65 3.09 -30.71
N SER A 78 12.77 3.72 -30.36
CA SER A 78 13.92 3.06 -29.71
C SER A 78 13.90 3.08 -28.17
N PHE A 79 13.10 3.95 -27.56
CA PHE A 79 12.91 3.92 -26.11
C PHE A 79 11.98 2.77 -25.71
N GLY A 80 12.19 2.24 -24.51
CA GLY A 80 11.39 1.17 -23.93
C GLY A 80 9.95 1.63 -23.65
N VAL A 81 8.97 0.87 -24.12
CA VAL A 81 7.54 1.04 -23.78
C VAL A 81 6.91 -0.35 -23.67
N LEU A 82 6.00 -0.55 -22.71
CA LEU A 82 5.20 -1.77 -22.64
C LEU A 82 3.77 -1.50 -23.13
N PHE A 83 3.41 -2.07 -24.28
CA PHE A 83 2.06 -2.05 -24.81
C PHE A 83 1.34 -3.38 -24.53
N ILE A 84 0.19 -3.32 -23.88
CA ILE A 84 -0.74 -4.45 -23.71
C ILE A 84 -1.88 -4.25 -24.71
N THR A 85 -1.86 -4.99 -25.80
CA THR A 85 -2.80 -4.78 -26.91
C THR A 85 -4.18 -5.41 -26.66
N GLN A 86 -5.19 -5.04 -27.45
CA GLN A 86 -6.56 -5.56 -27.30
C GLN A 86 -6.65 -7.10 -27.27
N GLY A 87 -7.12 -7.63 -26.14
CA GLY A 87 -7.27 -9.06 -25.89
C GLY A 87 -6.03 -9.76 -25.35
N ALA A 88 -4.94 -9.03 -25.11
CA ALA A 88 -3.84 -9.46 -24.26
C ALA A 88 -4.18 -9.26 -22.78
N LYS A 89 -3.39 -9.87 -21.88
CA LYS A 89 -3.53 -9.69 -20.43
C LYS A 89 -2.20 -9.42 -19.76
N LEU A 90 -2.19 -8.47 -18.82
CA LEU A 90 -1.09 -8.21 -17.90
C LEU A 90 -1.50 -8.59 -16.49
N PHE A 91 -0.75 -9.47 -15.83
CA PHE A 91 -0.87 -9.77 -14.41
C PHE A 91 0.41 -9.32 -13.71
N ALA A 92 0.43 -8.07 -13.26
CA ALA A 92 1.48 -7.48 -12.44
C ALA A 92 0.95 -7.39 -10.99
N GLU A 93 1.22 -8.43 -10.21
CA GLU A 93 0.66 -8.59 -8.85
C GLU A 93 1.77 -8.49 -7.80
N GLY A 94 2.22 -7.26 -7.55
CA GLY A 94 3.12 -6.93 -6.45
C GLY A 94 2.47 -7.04 -5.08
N THR A 95 3.26 -6.76 -4.05
CA THR A 95 2.80 -6.65 -2.65
C THR A 95 3.39 -5.38 -2.03
N PRO A 96 2.88 -4.87 -0.90
CA PRO A 96 3.45 -3.65 -0.32
C PRO A 96 4.89 -3.79 0.18
N THR A 97 5.37 -5.02 0.41
CA THR A 97 6.78 -5.29 0.77
C THR A 97 7.63 -5.75 -0.41
N ARG A 98 7.00 -6.10 -1.54
CA ARG A 98 7.66 -6.51 -2.78
C ARG A 98 6.90 -5.92 -3.97
N PRO A 99 6.91 -4.58 -4.16
CA PRO A 99 6.26 -3.96 -5.30
C PRO A 99 6.91 -4.41 -6.61
N ILE A 100 6.19 -4.28 -7.72
CA ILE A 100 6.79 -4.37 -9.06
C ILE A 100 7.20 -2.95 -9.45
N ILE A 101 8.45 -2.78 -9.88
CA ILE A 101 9.00 -1.48 -10.25
C ILE A 101 9.22 -1.45 -11.76
N PHE A 102 8.55 -0.52 -12.44
CA PHE A 102 8.83 -0.14 -13.81
C PHE A 102 9.57 1.19 -13.81
N THR A 103 10.78 1.23 -14.37
CA THR A 103 11.63 2.42 -14.31
C THR A 103 12.56 2.55 -15.52
N SER A 104 13.45 3.53 -15.53
CA SER A 104 14.51 3.71 -16.53
C SER A 104 15.65 2.71 -16.33
N GLU A 105 16.36 2.36 -17.40
CA GLU A 105 17.65 1.65 -17.29
C GLU A 105 18.72 2.46 -16.55
N SER A 106 18.53 3.79 -16.45
CA SER A 106 19.42 4.69 -15.74
C SER A 106 19.16 4.78 -14.24
N ASP A 107 18.06 4.20 -13.71
CA ASP A 107 17.65 4.27 -12.29
C ASP A 107 18.28 3.13 -11.46
N ASP A 108 19.36 3.39 -10.76
CA ASP A 108 19.96 2.49 -9.78
C ASP A 108 19.15 2.49 -8.47
N LEU A 109 18.25 1.53 -8.34
CA LEU A 109 17.41 1.34 -7.14
C LEU A 109 18.20 1.08 -5.83
N GLN A 110 19.53 0.92 -5.90
CA GLN A 110 20.40 0.82 -4.73
C GLN A 110 21.04 2.16 -4.34
N ASP A 111 20.95 3.18 -5.19
CA ASP A 111 21.52 4.51 -5.00
C ASP A 111 20.46 5.59 -5.28
N PRO A 112 19.72 6.08 -4.27
CA PRO A 112 18.68 7.10 -4.46
C PRO A 112 19.23 8.49 -4.85
N GLU A 113 20.55 8.67 -4.98
CA GLU A 113 21.17 9.89 -5.46
C GLU A 113 21.62 9.80 -6.94
N ASP A 114 21.36 8.68 -7.61
CA ASP A 114 21.83 8.41 -8.98
C ASP A 114 21.16 9.32 -10.03
N LEU A 115 19.85 9.54 -9.89
CA LEU A 115 19.04 10.41 -10.73
C LEU A 115 18.72 11.71 -9.96
N PRO A 116 19.01 12.89 -10.53
CA PRO A 116 18.63 14.13 -9.89
C PRO A 116 17.10 14.24 -9.85
N PHE A 117 16.55 14.54 -8.67
CA PHE A 117 15.14 14.85 -8.56
C PHE A 117 14.83 16.27 -9.09
N PRO A 118 13.82 16.44 -9.96
CA PRO A 118 13.09 15.40 -10.68
C PRO A 118 13.79 14.98 -11.98
N SER A 119 13.71 13.69 -12.32
CA SER A 119 14.15 13.12 -13.61
C SER A 119 12.96 12.47 -14.30
N ARG A 120 12.72 12.79 -15.59
CA ARG A 120 11.48 12.44 -16.29
C ARG A 120 11.76 12.13 -17.77
N GLY A 121 10.86 11.40 -18.42
CA GLY A 121 10.92 11.11 -19.86
C GLY A 121 12.09 10.21 -20.25
N LEU A 122 12.59 9.41 -19.31
CA LEU A 122 13.77 8.56 -19.53
C LEU A 122 13.42 7.26 -20.28
N TRP A 123 12.16 6.86 -20.24
CA TRP A 123 11.55 5.79 -21.03
C TRP A 123 10.06 6.10 -21.25
N GLY A 124 9.33 5.21 -21.91
CA GLY A 124 7.93 5.41 -22.26
C GLY A 124 6.99 5.45 -21.07
N GLY A 125 6.75 4.28 -20.49
CA GLY A 125 5.61 4.05 -19.60
C GLY A 125 4.88 2.76 -19.99
N ILE A 126 3.66 2.61 -19.49
CA ILE A 126 2.81 1.44 -19.76
C ILE A 126 1.53 1.89 -20.45
N VAL A 127 1.17 1.23 -21.55
CA VAL A 127 -0.05 1.49 -22.30
C VAL A 127 -0.92 0.23 -22.32
N LEU A 128 -2.13 0.31 -21.77
CA LEU A 128 -3.13 -0.76 -21.82
C LEU A 128 -4.24 -0.40 -22.82
N LEU A 129 -4.45 -1.25 -23.81
CA LEU A 129 -5.45 -1.08 -24.87
C LEU A 129 -6.53 -2.15 -24.75
N GLY A 130 -7.69 -1.76 -24.23
CA GLY A 130 -8.87 -2.60 -24.02
C GLY A 130 -9.95 -2.45 -25.10
N ARG A 131 -11.06 -3.15 -24.90
CA ARG A 131 -12.21 -3.25 -25.83
C ARG A 131 -13.49 -2.59 -25.31
N SER A 132 -13.36 -1.76 -24.27
CA SER A 132 -14.50 -1.05 -23.68
C SER A 132 -15.01 0.07 -24.61
N PRO A 133 -16.24 0.58 -24.42
CA PRO A 133 -16.74 1.70 -25.20
C PRO A 133 -15.91 2.98 -25.04
N ILE A 134 -15.81 3.72 -26.15
CA ILE A 134 -15.34 5.11 -26.25
C ILE A 134 -16.41 5.92 -26.98
N ASN A 135 -16.37 7.24 -26.88
CA ASN A 135 -17.42 8.10 -27.43
C ASN A 135 -17.08 8.77 -28.78
N ASN A 136 -15.83 8.66 -29.25
CA ASN A 136 -15.34 9.12 -30.55
C ASN A 136 -14.69 7.97 -31.35
N ALA A 137 -14.45 8.15 -32.65
CA ALA A 137 -13.68 7.18 -33.45
C ALA A 137 -12.90 7.87 -34.58
N VAL A 138 -11.67 7.43 -34.84
CA VAL A 138 -10.77 7.98 -35.89
C VAL A 138 -10.80 7.15 -37.19
N VAL A 139 -11.81 6.29 -37.34
CA VAL A 139 -11.98 5.47 -38.55
C VAL A 139 -12.60 6.25 -39.71
N ALA A 140 -12.52 5.71 -40.94
CA ALA A 140 -13.15 6.33 -42.12
C ALA A 140 -14.67 6.57 -41.98
N ALA A 141 -15.34 5.79 -41.12
CA ALA A 141 -16.76 5.98 -40.79
C ALA A 141 -17.02 7.11 -39.76
N GLY A 142 -15.97 7.70 -39.17
CA GLY A 142 -16.06 8.67 -38.08
C GLY A 142 -16.84 8.11 -36.88
N ASP A 143 -17.55 8.97 -36.16
CA ASP A 143 -18.33 8.58 -34.98
C ASP A 143 -19.53 7.65 -35.29
N ALA A 144 -19.84 7.42 -36.57
CA ALA A 144 -20.83 6.43 -36.99
C ALA A 144 -20.31 4.99 -36.90
N ALA A 145 -19.03 4.79 -36.56
CA ALA A 145 -18.44 3.47 -36.33
C ALA A 145 -19.18 2.67 -35.25
N THR A 146 -19.37 1.37 -35.51
CA THR A 146 -19.98 0.42 -34.56
C THR A 146 -19.32 -0.96 -34.75
N PRO A 147 -18.51 -1.45 -33.79
CA PRO A 147 -18.05 -0.73 -32.59
C PRO A 147 -17.10 0.42 -32.95
N LYS A 148 -16.96 1.39 -32.03
CA LYS A 148 -15.98 2.48 -32.17
C LYS A 148 -14.59 1.98 -31.77
N TYR A 149 -13.56 2.49 -32.44
CA TYR A 149 -12.17 2.35 -32.00
C TYR A 149 -11.38 3.60 -32.37
N ASP A 150 -10.29 3.80 -31.67
CA ASP A 150 -9.28 4.82 -31.92
C ASP A 150 -7.88 4.20 -31.93
N VAL A 151 -6.88 4.97 -32.34
CA VAL A 151 -5.47 4.62 -32.33
C VAL A 151 -4.78 5.46 -31.28
N TYR A 152 -3.94 4.84 -30.45
CA TYR A 152 -3.15 5.57 -29.46
C TYR A 152 -2.38 6.70 -30.14
N GLU A 153 -2.39 7.88 -29.53
CA GLU A 153 -1.91 9.09 -30.18
C GLU A 153 -0.41 9.07 -30.48
N GLY A 154 0.03 9.80 -31.50
CA GLY A 154 1.41 9.77 -31.96
C GLY A 154 1.86 8.43 -32.58
N LEU A 155 0.97 7.44 -32.69
CA LEU A 155 1.26 6.14 -33.32
C LEU A 155 0.42 5.92 -34.59
N GLY A 156 0.99 5.14 -35.52
CA GLY A 156 0.30 4.72 -36.74
C GLY A 156 -0.66 3.55 -36.50
N ASP A 157 -1.71 3.48 -37.32
CA ASP A 157 -2.66 2.35 -37.35
C ASP A 157 -2.02 1.07 -37.94
N THR A 158 -1.14 0.46 -37.15
CA THR A 158 -0.30 -0.66 -37.58
C THR A 158 -1.01 -1.99 -37.38
N ILE A 159 -1.02 -2.82 -38.43
CA ILE A 159 -1.56 -4.18 -38.39
C ILE A 159 -0.43 -5.21 -38.29
N VAL A 160 -0.46 -6.05 -37.26
CA VAL A 160 0.42 -7.22 -37.09
C VAL A 160 -0.45 -8.45 -36.93
N ASP A 161 -0.23 -9.48 -37.75
CA ASP A 161 -0.98 -10.74 -37.71
C ASP A 161 -2.52 -10.59 -37.67
N GLY A 162 -3.03 -9.56 -38.37
CA GLY A 162 -4.46 -9.24 -38.44
C GLY A 162 -5.00 -8.43 -37.26
N GLN A 163 -4.16 -8.07 -36.28
CA GLN A 163 -4.49 -7.21 -35.15
C GLN A 163 -4.01 -5.78 -35.38
N GLY A 164 -4.85 -4.78 -35.09
CA GLY A 164 -4.38 -3.40 -34.93
C GLY A 164 -3.72 -3.23 -33.56
N ILE A 165 -2.39 -3.20 -33.52
CA ILE A 165 -1.63 -3.28 -32.26
C ILE A 165 -1.67 -2.00 -31.42
N ASN A 166 -2.01 -0.87 -32.04
CA ASN A 166 -2.15 0.43 -31.37
C ASN A 166 -3.63 0.84 -31.22
N ARG A 167 -4.58 -0.04 -31.58
CA ARG A 167 -6.01 0.26 -31.50
C ARG A 167 -6.56 0.00 -30.10
N PHE A 168 -7.49 0.83 -29.66
CA PHE A 168 -8.31 0.61 -28.48
C PHE A 168 -9.77 1.01 -28.74
N GLY A 169 -10.69 0.58 -27.89
CA GLY A 169 -12.13 0.83 -28.06
C GLY A 169 -12.89 -0.39 -28.58
N GLY A 170 -14.17 -0.45 -28.27
CA GLY A 170 -15.05 -1.55 -28.65
C GLY A 170 -16.46 -1.36 -28.10
N ASP A 171 -17.14 -2.45 -27.82
CA ASP A 171 -18.48 -2.48 -27.24
C ASP A 171 -18.57 -3.37 -25.98
N ASP A 172 -17.43 -3.79 -25.40
CA ASP A 172 -17.37 -4.68 -24.24
C ASP A 172 -16.98 -3.93 -22.95
N PRO A 173 -17.96 -3.39 -22.19
CA PRO A 173 -17.67 -2.70 -20.93
C PRO A 173 -17.10 -3.63 -19.85
N GLU A 174 -17.19 -4.94 -20.01
CA GLU A 174 -16.68 -5.95 -19.08
C GLU A 174 -15.32 -6.52 -19.50
N ASP A 175 -14.69 -5.93 -20.52
CA ASP A 175 -13.36 -6.32 -21.00
C ASP A 175 -12.35 -6.37 -19.83
N ASN A 176 -11.43 -7.34 -19.91
CA ASN A 176 -10.48 -7.64 -18.85
C ASN A 176 -9.06 -7.74 -19.41
N SER A 177 -8.29 -6.68 -19.19
CA SER A 177 -6.87 -6.53 -19.52
C SER A 177 -5.93 -7.08 -18.44
N GLY A 178 -6.46 -7.61 -17.34
CA GLY A 178 -5.72 -8.28 -16.26
C GLY A 178 -5.72 -7.53 -14.92
N VAL A 179 -4.58 -7.52 -14.24
CA VAL A 179 -4.40 -7.00 -12.89
C VAL A 179 -3.10 -6.19 -12.80
N LEU A 180 -3.19 -4.96 -12.30
CA LEU A 180 -2.06 -4.18 -11.80
C LEU A 180 -2.30 -3.92 -10.31
N ARG A 181 -1.40 -4.44 -9.46
CA ARG A 181 -1.45 -4.28 -8.01
C ARG A 181 -0.07 -4.07 -7.41
N TYR A 182 0.10 -3.03 -6.57
CA TYR A 182 1.40 -2.64 -5.98
C TYR A 182 2.49 -2.48 -7.05
N VAL A 183 2.22 -1.59 -7.99
CA VAL A 183 3.09 -1.28 -9.13
C VAL A 183 3.56 0.18 -9.02
N SER A 184 4.86 0.42 -9.05
CA SER A 184 5.46 1.76 -9.09
C SER A 184 6.05 1.99 -10.48
N ILE A 185 5.51 2.97 -11.21
CA ILE A 185 5.93 3.35 -12.56
C ILE A 185 6.66 4.69 -12.44
N ARG A 186 7.96 4.71 -12.74
CA ARG A 186 8.85 5.84 -12.43
C ARG A 186 9.51 6.38 -13.68
N HIS A 187 9.69 7.69 -13.78
CA HIS A 187 10.55 8.33 -14.79
C HIS A 187 10.12 8.11 -16.26
N GLY A 188 8.84 7.78 -16.49
CA GLY A 188 8.22 7.62 -17.82
C GLY A 188 8.00 8.98 -18.52
N GLY A 189 7.26 9.03 -19.63
CA GLY A 189 6.98 10.30 -20.31
C GLY A 189 7.64 10.51 -21.67
N ALA A 190 8.24 9.49 -22.30
CA ALA A 190 9.04 9.73 -23.50
C ALA A 190 8.20 10.26 -24.69
N LEU A 191 8.73 11.29 -25.35
CA LEU A 191 8.13 11.98 -26.50
C LEU A 191 8.02 11.10 -27.75
N LEU A 192 6.79 10.89 -28.23
CA LEU A 192 6.50 10.25 -29.53
C LEU A 192 6.65 11.24 -30.69
N GLU A 193 5.92 12.34 -30.63
CA GLU A 193 5.91 13.43 -31.61
C GLU A 193 5.67 14.75 -30.87
N SER A 194 5.73 15.91 -31.56
CA SER A 194 5.48 17.19 -30.89
C SER A 194 4.10 17.20 -30.23
N ASN A 195 4.05 17.42 -28.90
CA ASN A 195 2.84 17.42 -28.06
C ASN A 195 2.09 16.07 -28.06
N LYS A 196 2.85 14.98 -28.17
CA LYS A 196 2.40 13.58 -28.12
C LYS A 196 3.46 12.79 -27.36
N GLU A 197 3.22 12.52 -26.09
CA GLU A 197 4.10 11.82 -25.18
C GLU A 197 3.43 10.48 -24.74
N ILE A 198 4.17 9.61 -24.04
CA ILE A 198 3.59 8.44 -23.36
C ILE A 198 3.39 8.78 -21.89
N ASN A 199 2.24 8.45 -21.29
CA ASN A 199 1.97 8.72 -19.87
C ASN A 199 2.67 7.71 -18.93
N GLY A 200 2.56 7.95 -17.62
CA GLY A 200 2.96 6.94 -16.63
C GLY A 200 2.17 5.65 -16.85
N LEU A 201 0.85 5.76 -16.79
CA LEU A 201 -0.07 4.69 -17.18
C LEU A 201 -1.18 5.22 -18.08
N SER A 202 -1.15 4.84 -19.36
CA SER A 202 -2.21 5.16 -20.32
C SER A 202 -3.23 4.03 -20.41
N LEU A 203 -4.52 4.38 -20.33
CA LEU A 203 -5.64 3.45 -20.25
C LEU A 203 -6.60 3.67 -21.43
N GLY A 204 -6.27 3.06 -22.57
CA GLY A 204 -7.10 3.03 -23.77
C GLY A 204 -8.28 2.10 -23.63
N ALA A 205 -9.50 2.61 -23.40
CA ALA A 205 -10.73 1.82 -23.34
C ALA A 205 -10.65 0.55 -22.49
N VAL A 206 -10.03 0.65 -21.32
CA VAL A 206 -9.90 -0.50 -20.41
C VAL A 206 -11.26 -0.79 -19.75
N GLY A 207 -11.66 -2.06 -19.76
CA GLY A 207 -12.95 -2.50 -19.22
C GLY A 207 -12.96 -2.75 -17.71
N ARG A 208 -14.16 -2.78 -17.11
CA ARG A 208 -14.36 -2.94 -15.65
C ARG A 208 -14.03 -4.34 -15.11
N GLY A 209 -13.77 -5.29 -15.99
CA GLY A 209 -13.23 -6.60 -15.62
C GLY A 209 -11.75 -6.55 -15.21
N THR A 210 -11.05 -5.46 -15.53
CA THR A 210 -9.65 -5.20 -15.17
C THR A 210 -9.54 -4.68 -13.74
N THR A 211 -8.53 -5.13 -12.99
CA THR A 211 -8.23 -4.60 -11.64
C THR A 211 -7.01 -3.69 -11.70
N ILE A 212 -7.16 -2.44 -11.28
CA ILE A 212 -6.06 -1.48 -11.12
C ILE A 212 -6.15 -0.90 -9.72
N GLU A 213 -5.23 -1.28 -8.83
CA GLU A 213 -5.19 -0.76 -7.47
C GLU A 213 -3.78 -0.69 -6.88
N TYR A 214 -3.49 0.29 -6.02
CA TYR A 214 -2.12 0.50 -5.52
C TYR A 214 -1.13 0.64 -6.68
N VAL A 215 -1.35 1.64 -7.54
CA VAL A 215 -0.46 1.96 -8.65
C VAL A 215 0.04 3.39 -8.49
N GLU A 216 1.33 3.58 -8.69
CA GLU A 216 1.98 4.88 -8.64
C GLU A 216 2.55 5.24 -10.03
N ALA A 217 2.33 6.48 -10.44
CA ALA A 217 3.07 7.16 -11.48
C ALA A 217 3.91 8.27 -10.83
N TYR A 218 5.24 8.17 -10.95
CA TYR A 218 6.20 9.03 -10.30
C TYR A 218 7.14 9.65 -11.34
N CYS A 219 7.20 10.99 -11.38
CA CYS A 219 8.09 11.72 -12.27
C CYS A 219 7.93 11.32 -13.75
N THR A 220 6.70 11.27 -14.26
CA THR A 220 6.43 11.18 -15.70
C THR A 220 6.65 12.55 -16.36
N ALA A 221 7.21 12.61 -17.57
CA ALA A 221 7.33 13.85 -18.36
C ALA A 221 6.02 14.32 -19.04
N ASP A 222 4.95 13.55 -18.85
CA ASP A 222 3.58 13.78 -19.31
C ASP A 222 2.64 13.44 -18.12
N ASP A 223 1.41 13.04 -18.36
CA ASP A 223 0.46 12.72 -17.28
C ASP A 223 0.88 11.53 -16.41
N GLY A 224 0.46 11.58 -15.15
CA GLY A 224 0.55 10.41 -14.26
C GLY A 224 -0.31 9.26 -14.77
N PHE A 225 -1.60 9.54 -14.97
CA PHE A 225 -2.60 8.59 -15.44
C PHE A 225 -3.49 9.28 -16.46
N GLU A 226 -3.68 8.67 -17.62
CA GLU A 226 -4.61 9.16 -18.63
C GLU A 226 -5.60 8.08 -19.05
N PHE A 227 -6.89 8.42 -18.97
CA PHE A 227 -7.99 7.53 -19.32
C PHE A 227 -8.59 7.91 -20.66
N PHE A 228 -8.25 7.17 -21.71
CA PHE A 228 -8.88 7.32 -23.03
C PHE A 228 -10.15 6.47 -23.09
N GLY A 229 -11.22 6.99 -22.49
CA GLY A 229 -12.53 6.32 -22.40
C GLY A 229 -12.51 5.07 -21.50
N GLY A 230 -13.45 4.15 -21.74
CA GLY A 230 -13.54 2.89 -20.98
C GLY A 230 -14.36 2.94 -19.70
N THR A 231 -14.32 1.85 -18.95
CA THR A 231 -15.17 1.60 -17.76
C THR A 231 -14.40 1.04 -16.56
N VAL A 232 -13.07 0.90 -16.68
CA VAL A 232 -12.21 0.37 -15.61
C VAL A 232 -12.49 1.06 -14.29
N ASN A 233 -12.48 0.33 -13.19
CA ASN A 233 -12.57 0.92 -11.86
C ASN A 233 -11.17 0.94 -11.23
N THR A 234 -10.82 1.99 -10.49
CA THR A 234 -9.50 2.12 -9.88
C THR A 234 -9.56 2.51 -8.40
N ARG A 235 -8.62 2.04 -7.59
CA ARG A 235 -8.49 2.55 -6.21
C ARG A 235 -7.06 2.61 -5.73
N TYR A 236 -6.73 3.55 -4.84
CA TYR A 236 -5.36 3.72 -4.34
C TYR A 236 -4.37 4.04 -5.46
N LEU A 237 -4.61 5.13 -6.20
CA LEU A 237 -3.67 5.64 -7.21
C LEU A 237 -2.82 6.75 -6.63
N VAL A 238 -1.55 6.80 -7.01
CA VAL A 238 -0.59 7.84 -6.60
C VAL A 238 -0.01 8.51 -7.84
N SER A 239 -0.28 9.79 -8.04
CA SER A 239 0.30 10.61 -9.08
C SER A 239 1.24 11.63 -8.43
N ALA A 240 2.55 11.48 -8.65
CA ALA A 240 3.56 12.24 -7.92
C ALA A 240 4.58 12.89 -8.86
N PHE A 241 4.64 14.22 -8.79
CA PHE A 241 5.66 15.04 -9.46
C PHE A 241 5.75 14.82 -10.97
N ASN A 242 4.61 14.67 -11.65
CA ASN A 242 4.54 14.59 -13.11
C ASN A 242 4.68 16.00 -13.72
N ASP A 243 5.21 16.09 -14.95
CA ASP A 243 5.44 17.37 -15.64
C ASP A 243 4.12 18.02 -16.08
N ASP A 244 3.12 17.22 -16.45
CA ASP A 244 1.81 17.67 -16.93
C ASP A 244 0.72 17.38 -15.86
N ASP A 245 -0.35 16.67 -16.19
CA ASP A 245 -1.48 16.49 -15.29
C ASP A 245 -1.31 15.33 -14.30
N GLY A 246 -1.92 15.52 -13.13
CA GLY A 246 -2.01 14.45 -12.14
C GLY A 246 -2.85 13.27 -12.66
N PHE A 247 -4.02 13.59 -13.19
CA PHE A 247 -5.00 12.66 -13.73
C PHE A 247 -5.73 13.30 -14.90
N ASP A 248 -5.60 12.74 -16.10
CA ASP A 248 -6.41 13.12 -17.26
C ASP A 248 -7.47 12.05 -17.54
N ALA A 249 -8.70 12.48 -17.85
CA ALA A 249 -9.67 11.59 -18.45
C ALA A 249 -10.31 12.21 -19.69
N ASP A 250 -10.40 11.38 -20.73
CA ASP A 250 -10.86 11.75 -22.04
C ASP A 250 -11.87 10.73 -22.61
N GLN A 251 -12.40 11.02 -23.80
CA GLN A 251 -13.15 10.06 -24.66
C GLN A 251 -14.31 9.30 -23.98
N GLY A 252 -14.93 9.90 -22.97
CA GLY A 252 -16.14 9.37 -22.33
C GLY A 252 -15.92 8.29 -21.28
N TYR A 253 -14.84 8.38 -20.48
CA TYR A 253 -14.60 7.47 -19.36
C TYR A 253 -15.76 7.42 -18.33
N THR A 254 -16.11 6.23 -17.84
CA THR A 254 -17.27 6.00 -16.93
C THR A 254 -16.97 5.07 -15.75
N GLY A 255 -15.72 4.99 -15.32
CA GLY A 255 -15.28 4.15 -14.22
C GLY A 255 -15.69 4.62 -12.81
N LYS A 256 -15.50 3.75 -11.83
CA LYS A 256 -15.60 4.06 -10.39
C LYS A 256 -14.21 4.19 -9.79
N ASN A 257 -13.98 5.21 -8.96
CA ASN A 257 -12.65 5.51 -8.45
C ASN A 257 -12.64 5.89 -6.98
N GLN A 258 -11.62 5.45 -6.22
CA GLN A 258 -11.48 5.83 -4.81
C GLN A 258 -10.02 5.98 -4.33
N PHE A 259 -9.75 6.90 -3.41
CA PHE A 259 -8.43 7.09 -2.78
C PHE A 259 -7.33 7.44 -3.79
N TRP A 260 -7.64 8.36 -4.70
CA TRP A 260 -6.63 8.97 -5.57
C TRP A 260 -5.82 10.01 -4.78
N PHE A 261 -4.50 9.92 -4.86
CA PHE A 261 -3.58 10.87 -4.27
C PHE A 261 -2.74 11.51 -5.37
N GLY A 262 -2.71 12.84 -5.40
CA GLY A 262 -1.90 13.64 -6.31
C GLY A 262 -1.03 14.63 -5.53
N ILE A 263 0.25 14.74 -5.89
CA ILE A 263 1.14 15.81 -5.41
C ILE A 263 2.02 16.33 -6.54
N GLN A 264 2.01 17.63 -6.78
CA GLN A 264 2.79 18.27 -7.84
C GLN A 264 4.09 18.90 -7.32
N GLU A 265 5.08 18.96 -8.21
CA GLU A 265 6.36 19.65 -7.98
C GLU A 265 6.13 21.17 -7.98
N ASP A 266 7.02 21.95 -7.36
CA ASP A 266 6.99 23.42 -7.44
C ASP A 266 7.40 23.95 -8.83
N GLY A 267 8.28 23.22 -9.52
CA GLY A 267 8.84 23.50 -10.83
C GLY A 267 7.90 23.24 -12.01
N LYS A 268 7.93 22.04 -12.58
CA LYS A 268 7.08 21.65 -13.72
C LYS A 268 5.86 20.84 -13.25
N ARG A 269 4.72 21.19 -13.83
CA ARG A 269 3.35 20.74 -13.51
C ARG A 269 2.39 21.43 -14.48
N ASP A 270 1.23 20.83 -14.71
CA ASP A 270 0.03 21.55 -15.14
C ASP A 270 -1.08 21.41 -14.09
N GLU A 271 -2.14 20.63 -14.32
CA GLU A 271 -3.34 20.59 -13.48
C GLU A 271 -3.38 19.41 -12.51
N GLY A 272 -4.13 19.58 -11.41
CA GLY A 272 -4.43 18.47 -10.52
C GLY A 272 -5.20 17.34 -11.24
N ALA A 273 -6.14 17.74 -12.10
CA ALA A 273 -6.83 16.85 -13.03
C ALA A 273 -7.38 17.63 -14.24
N GLU A 274 -7.19 17.06 -15.43
CA GLU A 274 -7.77 17.55 -16.69
C GLU A 274 -8.87 16.60 -17.17
N LEU A 275 -10.07 17.13 -17.33
CA LEU A 275 -11.26 16.32 -17.55
C LEU A 275 -11.96 16.72 -18.83
N ASN A 276 -11.67 15.96 -19.89
CA ASN A 276 -12.25 16.14 -21.19
C ASN A 276 -13.31 15.07 -21.50
N GLY A 277 -14.43 15.53 -22.04
CA GLY A 277 -15.49 14.65 -22.47
C GLY A 277 -15.24 14.10 -23.86
N ARG A 278 -14.49 14.81 -24.71
CA ARG A 278 -14.27 14.41 -26.11
C ARG A 278 -13.06 15.17 -26.71
N PRO A 279 -12.13 14.49 -27.39
CA PRO A 279 -11.08 15.16 -28.16
C PRO A 279 -11.66 16.05 -29.27
N ASN A 280 -11.16 17.28 -29.38
CA ASN A 280 -11.49 18.27 -30.43
C ASN A 280 -12.96 18.74 -30.50
N ASP A 281 -13.61 19.03 -29.35
CA ASP A 281 -14.81 19.87 -29.16
C ASP A 281 -15.64 20.16 -30.43
N ASN A 282 -16.29 19.13 -31.01
CA ASN A 282 -17.26 19.33 -32.08
C ASN A 282 -18.69 19.28 -31.50
N PRO A 283 -19.32 20.44 -31.21
CA PRO A 283 -20.61 20.53 -30.51
C PRO A 283 -21.83 20.09 -31.35
N ALA A 284 -21.62 19.53 -32.55
CA ALA A 284 -22.68 19.37 -33.55
C ALA A 284 -23.55 18.09 -33.42
N GLU A 285 -23.23 17.13 -32.54
CA GLU A 285 -23.89 15.81 -32.58
C GLU A 285 -24.65 15.45 -31.27
N PRO A 286 -25.99 15.42 -31.28
CA PRO A 286 -26.79 14.83 -30.21
C PRO A 286 -26.53 13.32 -30.07
N GLY A 287 -26.24 12.83 -28.87
CA GLY A 287 -26.19 11.38 -28.57
C GLY A 287 -24.80 10.77 -28.32
N VAL A 288 -23.76 11.59 -28.18
CA VAL A 288 -22.41 11.12 -27.77
C VAL A 288 -22.41 10.80 -26.25
N PRO A 289 -21.99 9.60 -25.82
CA PRO A 289 -21.79 9.29 -24.40
C PRO A 289 -20.85 10.31 -23.74
N VAL A 290 -21.25 10.88 -22.61
CA VAL A 290 -20.43 11.85 -21.86
C VAL A 290 -19.47 11.14 -20.90
N SER A 291 -18.36 11.79 -20.55
CA SER A 291 -17.50 11.33 -19.46
C SER A 291 -18.27 11.45 -18.14
N ARG A 292 -18.51 10.34 -17.44
CA ARG A 292 -19.39 10.27 -16.25
C ARG A 292 -18.84 9.31 -15.20
N PHE A 293 -17.53 9.29 -15.04
CA PHE A 293 -16.87 8.55 -13.98
C PHE A 293 -17.13 9.23 -12.62
N GLU A 294 -16.94 8.46 -11.56
CA GLU A 294 -17.06 8.95 -10.18
C GLU A 294 -15.76 8.73 -9.41
N VAL A 295 -15.41 9.69 -8.56
CA VAL A 295 -14.25 9.67 -7.68
C VAL A 295 -14.68 10.00 -6.26
N TYR A 296 -14.42 9.07 -5.33
CA TYR A 296 -14.56 9.30 -3.89
C TYR A 296 -13.19 9.45 -3.24
N ASN A 297 -13.08 10.32 -2.24
CA ASN A 297 -11.90 10.37 -1.36
C ASN A 297 -10.58 10.67 -2.09
N ALA A 298 -10.57 11.64 -3.00
CA ALA A 298 -9.33 12.10 -3.63
C ALA A 298 -8.61 13.15 -2.75
N THR A 299 -7.28 13.12 -2.66
CA THR A 299 -6.47 14.22 -2.14
C THR A 299 -5.53 14.71 -3.22
N LEU A 300 -5.72 15.92 -3.73
CA LEU A 300 -4.85 16.54 -4.72
C LEU A 300 -4.14 17.74 -4.10
N ILE A 301 -2.81 17.76 -4.18
CA ILE A 301 -1.95 18.79 -3.64
C ILE A 301 -1.18 19.44 -4.79
N GLY A 302 -1.42 20.72 -5.03
CA GLY A 302 -0.80 21.46 -6.13
C GLY A 302 0.68 21.78 -5.92
N ALA A 303 1.22 22.77 -6.63
CA ALA A 303 2.63 23.16 -6.58
C ALA A 303 3.00 24.13 -5.43
N GLY A 304 2.11 24.34 -4.46
CA GLY A 304 2.21 25.35 -3.40
C GLY A 304 1.44 26.63 -3.75
N ALA A 305 0.87 27.34 -2.79
CA ALA A 305 0.10 28.57 -3.03
C ALA A 305 0.98 29.86 -3.14
N GLY A 306 2.17 29.72 -3.74
CA GLY A 306 3.27 30.70 -3.70
C GLY A 306 3.26 31.82 -4.74
N GLY A 307 2.11 32.23 -5.29
CA GLY A 307 1.98 33.46 -6.10
C GLY A 307 2.33 33.32 -7.59
N GLY A 308 2.34 32.10 -8.12
CA GLY A 308 2.49 31.83 -9.55
C GLY A 308 1.21 32.06 -10.38
N SER A 309 1.26 31.65 -11.65
CA SER A 309 0.10 31.56 -12.55
C SER A 309 0.13 30.22 -13.29
N GLY A 310 -1.04 29.60 -13.51
CA GLY A 310 -1.14 28.19 -13.95
C GLY A 310 -1.29 27.27 -12.74
N ASN A 311 -1.45 25.96 -12.96
CA ASN A 311 -1.65 24.96 -11.91
C ASN A 311 -2.96 25.10 -11.14
N ASP A 312 -4.06 24.98 -11.87
CA ASP A 312 -5.43 24.83 -11.38
C ASP A 312 -5.64 23.41 -10.82
N SER A 313 -6.58 23.25 -9.88
CA SER A 313 -6.87 21.89 -9.36
C SER A 313 -7.69 21.04 -10.33
N PHE A 314 -8.54 21.69 -11.13
CA PHE A 314 -9.37 21.02 -12.12
C PHE A 314 -9.50 21.90 -13.35
N THR A 315 -9.16 21.37 -14.51
CA THR A 315 -9.60 21.88 -15.81
C THR A 315 -10.69 20.95 -16.33
N VAL A 316 -11.89 21.49 -16.58
CA VAL A 316 -13.06 20.71 -17.03
C VAL A 316 -13.61 21.26 -18.33
N ARG A 317 -13.57 20.42 -19.37
CA ARG A 317 -14.02 20.76 -20.73
C ARG A 317 -15.43 20.26 -21.01
N GLN A 318 -15.87 20.43 -22.25
CA GLN A 318 -17.22 20.08 -22.67
C GLN A 318 -17.44 18.57 -22.62
N PHE A 319 -18.71 18.14 -22.56
CA PHE A 319 -19.10 16.71 -22.49
C PHE A 319 -18.60 15.95 -21.24
N THR A 320 -18.15 16.67 -20.22
CA THR A 320 -17.77 16.10 -18.91
C THR A 320 -18.88 16.27 -17.87
N GLN A 321 -19.33 15.16 -17.31
CA GLN A 321 -20.34 15.02 -16.25
C GLN A 321 -19.82 14.16 -15.08
N THR A 322 -18.52 14.23 -14.82
CA THR A 322 -17.86 13.53 -13.71
C THR A 322 -18.46 13.90 -12.35
N GLN A 323 -18.27 13.01 -11.38
CA GLN A 323 -18.80 13.14 -10.03
C GLN A 323 -17.67 12.99 -9.00
N TRP A 324 -17.30 14.06 -8.31
CA TRP A 324 -16.22 14.08 -7.32
C TRP A 324 -16.74 14.35 -5.91
N TYR A 325 -16.45 13.44 -5.00
CA TYR A 325 -17.00 13.40 -3.66
C TYR A 325 -15.93 13.19 -2.58
N ASN A 326 -16.15 13.75 -1.39
CA ASN A 326 -15.29 13.54 -0.23
C ASN A 326 -13.82 13.87 -0.46
N GLY A 327 -13.51 14.80 -1.36
CA GLY A 327 -12.14 15.15 -1.73
C GLY A 327 -11.51 16.25 -0.86
N ILE A 328 -10.19 16.36 -0.95
CA ILE A 328 -9.39 17.48 -0.45
C ILE A 328 -8.55 17.99 -1.62
N TYR A 329 -8.68 19.26 -1.96
CA TYR A 329 -7.93 19.90 -3.04
C TYR A 329 -7.24 21.14 -2.47
N THR A 330 -5.91 21.17 -2.50
CA THR A 330 -5.16 22.21 -1.79
C THR A 330 -3.80 22.55 -2.35
N GLU A 331 -3.26 23.71 -1.96
CA GLU A 331 -1.93 24.21 -2.33
C GLU A 331 -1.72 24.37 -3.85
N PHE A 332 -2.72 24.88 -4.56
CA PHE A 332 -2.62 25.15 -6.01
C PHE A 332 -2.25 26.61 -6.29
N ASN A 333 -1.30 26.84 -7.20
CA ASN A 333 -0.93 28.20 -7.64
C ASN A 333 -2.01 28.85 -8.51
N GLY A 334 -2.88 28.03 -9.09
CA GLY A 334 -3.97 28.43 -9.94
C GLY A 334 -5.27 28.60 -9.16
N GLN A 335 -6.35 28.20 -9.82
CA GLN A 335 -7.71 28.29 -9.31
C GLN A 335 -8.31 26.91 -9.01
N PRO A 336 -9.36 26.87 -8.18
CA PRO A 336 -10.09 25.64 -7.88
C PRO A 336 -10.65 24.93 -9.12
N PHE A 337 -11.11 25.70 -10.09
CA PHE A 337 -11.85 25.16 -11.21
C PHE A 337 -11.75 26.07 -12.42
N ASN A 338 -11.25 25.53 -13.52
CA ASN A 338 -11.17 26.18 -14.81
C ASN A 338 -12.10 25.47 -15.79
N SER A 339 -13.05 26.19 -16.38
CA SER A 339 -13.97 25.60 -17.35
C SER A 339 -14.50 26.61 -18.35
N GLY A 340 -14.69 26.15 -19.59
CA GLY A 340 -15.51 26.83 -20.59
C GLY A 340 -17.03 26.69 -20.32
N ALA A 341 -17.87 27.12 -21.27
CA ALA A 341 -19.31 26.89 -21.19
C ALA A 341 -19.62 25.40 -21.39
N PHE A 342 -20.27 24.75 -20.42
CA PHE A 342 -20.76 23.37 -20.56
C PHE A 342 -21.90 23.32 -21.59
N LEU A 343 -21.62 22.85 -22.81
CA LEU A 343 -22.56 22.91 -23.94
C LEU A 343 -23.66 21.85 -23.91
N THR A 344 -23.64 20.90 -22.97
CA THR A 344 -24.67 19.87 -22.81
C THR A 344 -25.38 20.04 -21.46
N GLY A 345 -26.71 19.90 -21.43
CA GLY A 345 -27.59 20.22 -20.29
C GLY A 345 -27.42 19.44 -18.98
N ALA A 346 -26.29 18.77 -18.73
CA ALA A 346 -25.92 18.27 -17.40
C ALA A 346 -24.46 18.65 -17.09
N GLN A 347 -24.28 19.17 -15.87
CA GLN A 347 -23.04 19.71 -15.30
C GLN A 347 -22.27 18.60 -14.56
N PRO A 348 -20.93 18.70 -14.42
CA PRO A 348 -20.22 17.86 -13.47
C PRO A 348 -20.70 18.13 -12.04
N THR A 349 -20.60 17.13 -11.17
CA THR A 349 -20.96 17.25 -9.75
C THR A 349 -19.71 17.22 -8.89
N PHE A 350 -19.51 18.27 -8.11
CA PHE A 350 -18.49 18.31 -7.07
C PHE A 350 -19.20 18.59 -5.75
N ALA A 351 -19.26 17.60 -4.86
CA ALA A 351 -19.97 17.73 -3.59
C ALA A 351 -19.21 17.12 -2.42
N ASP A 352 -19.39 17.68 -1.24
CA ASP A 352 -18.77 17.26 0.01
C ASP A 352 -17.25 17.24 -0.14
N ASN A 353 -16.67 18.32 -0.66
CA ASN A 353 -15.23 18.47 -0.86
C ASN A 353 -14.66 19.61 0.00
N ILE A 354 -13.40 19.51 0.37
CA ILE A 354 -12.62 20.59 0.96
C ILE A 354 -11.76 21.24 -0.12
N TRP A 355 -11.88 22.56 -0.26
CA TRP A 355 -11.09 23.38 -1.16
C TRP A 355 -10.29 24.38 -0.34
N TRP A 356 -8.96 24.31 -0.35
CA TRP A 356 -8.15 25.14 0.55
C TRP A 356 -6.86 25.64 -0.11
N ASP A 357 -6.45 26.87 0.22
CA ASP A 357 -5.12 27.41 -0.15
C ASP A 357 -4.83 27.45 -1.66
N TYR A 358 -5.50 28.38 -2.34
CA TYR A 358 -5.30 28.69 -3.76
C TYR A 358 -4.71 30.09 -3.91
N SER A 359 -3.69 30.27 -4.76
CA SER A 359 -3.18 31.63 -5.03
C SER A 359 -4.15 32.47 -5.86
N LYS A 360 -5.00 31.84 -6.70
CA LYS A 360 -6.05 32.51 -7.48
C LYS A 360 -7.41 31.89 -7.19
N PRO A 361 -8.03 32.17 -6.03
CA PRO A 361 -9.28 31.54 -5.61
C PRO A 361 -10.50 32.08 -6.40
N VAL A 362 -10.55 31.80 -7.70
CA VAL A 362 -11.69 32.12 -8.56
C VAL A 362 -12.71 30.98 -8.43
N TRP A 363 -13.79 31.25 -7.71
CA TRP A 363 -14.85 30.27 -7.40
C TRP A 363 -15.94 30.26 -8.47
N THR A 364 -15.58 29.98 -9.71
CA THR A 364 -16.53 29.86 -10.84
C THR A 364 -16.38 28.50 -11.52
N PRO A 365 -17.48 27.91 -12.04
CA PRO A 365 -18.85 28.42 -12.01
C PRO A 365 -19.47 28.36 -10.59
N GLU A 366 -20.37 29.30 -10.28
CA GLU A 366 -21.05 29.37 -8.97
C GLU A 366 -21.82 28.07 -8.65
N SER A 367 -22.29 27.34 -9.67
CA SER A 367 -22.99 26.06 -9.53
C SER A 367 -22.15 24.96 -8.88
N VAL A 368 -20.82 25.05 -8.91
CA VAL A 368 -19.92 24.09 -8.26
C VAL A 368 -19.70 24.44 -6.78
N PHE A 369 -19.68 25.73 -6.44
CA PHE A 369 -19.20 26.20 -5.13
C PHE A 369 -20.29 26.78 -4.22
N ALA A 370 -21.33 27.38 -4.79
CA ALA A 370 -22.40 28.03 -4.02
C ALA A 370 -23.73 27.28 -4.05
N ASP A 371 -23.80 26.11 -4.73
CA ASP A 371 -24.94 25.21 -4.58
C ASP A 371 -24.99 24.71 -3.12
N PRO A 372 -26.02 25.06 -2.33
CA PRO A 372 -26.13 24.60 -0.95
C PRO A 372 -26.22 23.07 -0.83
N ALA A 373 -26.60 22.37 -1.91
CA ALA A 373 -26.61 20.91 -1.98
C ALA A 373 -25.23 20.30 -2.19
N SER A 374 -24.24 21.10 -2.62
CA SER A 374 -22.85 20.63 -2.80
C SER A 374 -22.14 20.43 -1.48
N ASN A 375 -22.47 21.16 -0.41
CA ASN A 375 -21.82 21.05 0.91
C ASN A 375 -20.27 21.06 0.84
N SER A 376 -19.73 21.76 -0.15
CA SER A 376 -18.28 22.03 -0.28
C SER A 376 -17.86 23.10 0.72
N THR A 377 -16.68 22.94 1.31
CA THR A 377 -16.17 23.87 2.35
C THR A 377 -14.81 24.42 1.98
N ASN A 378 -14.57 25.67 2.36
CA ASN A 378 -13.26 26.31 2.29
C ASN A 378 -12.67 26.39 3.70
N VAL A 379 -11.98 25.33 4.10
CA VAL A 379 -11.41 25.17 5.44
C VAL A 379 -10.08 24.46 5.35
N ASN A 380 -9.12 24.82 6.21
CA ASN A 380 -7.85 24.12 6.28
C ASN A 380 -8.08 22.64 6.65
N PRO A 381 -7.73 21.67 5.78
CA PRO A 381 -7.92 20.25 6.06
C PRO A 381 -7.02 19.73 7.19
N ALA A 382 -6.02 20.51 7.64
CA ALA A 382 -5.06 20.10 8.66
C ALA A 382 -4.36 18.77 8.31
N ILE A 383 -3.91 18.64 7.05
CA ILE A 383 -2.93 17.62 6.64
C ILE A 383 -1.67 17.80 7.48
N ARG A 384 -1.09 16.70 7.97
CA ARG A 384 0.01 16.72 8.96
C ARG A 384 1.24 17.44 8.46
N ALA A 385 1.68 17.11 7.25
CA ALA A 385 2.82 17.77 6.63
C ALA A 385 2.79 17.59 5.10
N ILE A 386 3.09 18.67 4.37
CA ILE A 386 3.27 18.66 2.92
C ILE A 386 4.73 19.01 2.64
N SER A 387 5.43 18.13 1.92
CA SER A 387 6.80 18.36 1.47
C SER A 387 6.93 17.89 0.04
N ARG A 388 7.64 18.68 -0.77
CA ARG A 388 8.00 18.39 -2.16
C ARG A 388 9.50 18.09 -2.30
N SER A 389 10.15 17.75 -1.19
CA SER A 389 11.57 17.43 -1.14
C SER A 389 11.78 16.10 -0.44
N PRO A 390 12.83 15.34 -0.81
CA PRO A 390 13.17 14.06 -0.19
C PRO A 390 13.80 14.27 1.20
N ASN A 391 12.99 14.73 2.15
CA ASN A 391 13.41 15.10 3.50
C ASN A 391 12.62 14.38 4.61
N GLY A 392 11.86 13.36 4.25
CA GLY A 392 10.94 12.65 5.14
C GLY A 392 9.76 13.49 5.64
N GLY A 393 9.53 14.67 5.05
CA GLY A 393 8.57 15.66 5.51
C GLY A 393 7.17 15.53 4.94
N LEU A 394 6.90 14.60 4.02
CA LEU A 394 5.57 14.38 3.47
C LEU A 394 4.78 13.40 4.37
N ASP A 395 3.67 13.88 4.95
CA ASP A 395 2.68 13.06 5.65
C ASP A 395 1.27 13.56 5.28
N PRO A 396 0.64 12.99 4.22
CA PRO A 396 -0.65 13.43 3.72
C PRO A 396 -1.82 13.00 4.63
N ARG A 397 -1.57 12.31 5.75
CA ARG A 397 -2.61 11.97 6.73
C ARG A 397 -3.15 13.21 7.43
N LEU A 398 -4.35 13.04 7.98
CA LEU A 398 -5.02 14.09 8.74
C LEU A 398 -4.46 14.18 10.18
N SER A 399 -4.29 15.40 10.67
CA SER A 399 -3.91 15.67 12.05
C SER A 399 -5.07 15.35 13.01
N PRO A 400 -4.80 14.94 14.27
CA PRO A 400 -5.83 14.84 15.29
C PRO A 400 -6.64 16.14 15.41
N GLY A 401 -7.97 16.04 15.39
CA GLY A 401 -8.86 17.21 15.44
C GLY A 401 -9.02 17.96 14.10
N SER A 402 -8.46 17.43 13.01
CA SER A 402 -8.69 17.96 11.66
C SER A 402 -10.20 18.07 11.36
N PRO A 403 -10.65 19.18 10.72
CA PRO A 403 -12.03 19.31 10.26
C PRO A 403 -12.37 18.31 9.16
N ALA A 404 -11.37 17.68 8.54
CA ALA A 404 -11.55 16.65 7.53
C ALA A 404 -11.84 15.25 8.13
N LEU A 405 -11.83 15.07 9.46
CA LEU A 405 -12.12 13.79 10.13
C LEU A 405 -13.62 13.52 10.41
N GLY A 406 -14.52 14.10 9.61
CA GLY A 406 -15.97 13.91 9.76
C GLY A 406 -16.74 14.26 8.51
N SER A 407 -16.56 13.48 7.43
CA SER A 407 -17.32 13.71 6.20
C SER A 407 -18.81 13.35 6.35
N PRO A 408 -19.74 14.21 5.93
CA PRO A 408 -21.17 13.96 5.97
C PRO A 408 -21.65 12.99 4.88
N ARG A 409 -20.81 12.67 3.89
CA ARG A 409 -21.09 11.68 2.85
C ARG A 409 -20.24 10.44 3.10
N SER A 410 -20.83 9.27 2.95
CA SER A 410 -20.11 8.00 2.87
C SER A 410 -20.25 7.42 1.47
N ALA A 411 -19.19 6.80 0.96
CA ALA A 411 -19.24 6.10 -0.30
C ALA A 411 -20.25 4.93 -0.24
N PRO A 412 -20.87 4.53 -1.36
CA PRO A 412 -21.81 3.40 -1.41
C PRO A 412 -21.21 2.10 -0.87
N THR A 413 -22.01 1.24 -0.23
CA THR A 413 -21.55 -0.09 0.20
C THR A 413 -21.91 -1.14 -0.85
N ASP A 414 -21.31 -1.04 -2.03
CA ASP A 414 -21.62 -1.88 -3.21
C ASP A 414 -20.57 -2.97 -3.50
N GLY A 415 -19.56 -3.09 -2.64
CA GLY A 415 -18.46 -4.06 -2.77
C GLY A 415 -17.23 -3.52 -3.48
N PHE A 416 -17.32 -2.38 -4.18
CA PHE A 416 -16.15 -1.69 -4.75
C PHE A 416 -15.57 -0.68 -3.77
N TYR A 417 -16.41 0.25 -3.32
CA TYR A 417 -16.00 1.33 -2.42
C TYR A 417 -15.79 0.83 -0.99
N GLN A 418 -14.88 1.50 -0.30
CA GLN A 418 -14.68 1.41 1.14
C GLN A 418 -15.30 2.65 1.80
N PRO A 419 -16.43 2.53 2.52
CA PRO A 419 -17.00 3.64 3.26
C PRO A 419 -16.03 4.14 4.34
N VAL A 420 -15.76 5.44 4.35
CA VAL A 420 -14.93 6.12 5.35
C VAL A 420 -15.63 7.39 5.83
N ASN A 421 -15.29 7.83 7.05
CA ASN A 421 -15.86 9.02 7.69
C ASN A 421 -14.88 10.22 7.66
N TYR A 422 -14.07 10.34 6.62
CA TYR A 422 -13.14 11.45 6.44
C TYR A 422 -13.11 11.90 4.99
N TYR A 423 -12.67 13.13 4.76
CA TYR A 423 -12.37 13.67 3.44
C TYR A 423 -10.96 13.27 3.02
N GLY A 424 -10.74 13.19 1.71
CA GLY A 424 -9.45 12.89 1.10
C GLY A 424 -9.08 11.42 1.11
N ALA A 425 -7.90 11.15 0.57
CA ALA A 425 -7.34 9.82 0.37
C ALA A 425 -6.79 9.18 1.65
N PHE A 426 -6.65 9.97 2.73
CA PHE A 426 -6.01 9.54 3.98
C PHE A 426 -6.83 9.95 5.20
N GLY A 427 -7.04 9.01 6.11
CA GLY A 427 -7.52 9.30 7.45
C GLY A 427 -6.38 9.73 8.38
N ALA A 428 -6.59 9.64 9.70
CA ALA A 428 -5.53 9.95 10.67
C ALA A 428 -4.46 8.85 10.78
N ASN A 429 -4.79 7.61 10.45
CA ASN A 429 -3.98 6.47 10.89
C ASN A 429 -3.20 5.84 9.73
N ASN A 430 -3.89 5.51 8.65
CA ASN A 430 -3.32 4.73 7.54
C ASN A 430 -2.55 5.61 6.53
N LEU A 431 -1.23 5.45 6.48
CA LEU A 431 -0.37 5.97 5.40
C LEU A 431 -0.12 4.87 4.37
N TRP A 432 -1.15 4.55 3.57
CA TRP A 432 -1.13 3.39 2.68
C TRP A 432 -0.11 3.48 1.54
N ILE A 433 0.46 4.66 1.27
CA ILE A 433 1.54 4.89 0.30
C ILE A 433 2.92 4.50 0.83
N GLN A 434 3.08 4.23 2.14
CA GLN A 434 4.38 3.87 2.71
C GLN A 434 4.85 2.48 2.26
N GLY A 435 6.14 2.38 1.90
CA GLY A 435 6.87 1.11 1.71
C GLY A 435 6.94 0.60 0.28
N TRP A 436 5.96 0.92 -0.58
CA TRP A 436 5.88 0.37 -1.94
C TRP A 436 6.01 1.41 -3.05
N THR A 437 5.92 2.70 -2.70
CA THR A 437 6.01 3.83 -3.62
C THR A 437 7.44 4.35 -3.77
N ALA A 438 7.74 5.02 -4.87
CA ALA A 438 8.90 5.87 -5.06
C ALA A 438 8.92 6.99 -4.02
N LEU A 439 7.77 7.58 -3.66
CA LEU A 439 7.70 8.52 -2.53
C LEU A 439 8.30 7.95 -1.23
N SER A 440 8.12 6.65 -0.99
CA SER A 440 8.73 5.96 0.16
C SER A 440 10.20 5.62 -0.07
N ALA A 441 10.57 5.17 -1.27
CA ALA A 441 11.94 4.74 -1.59
C ALA A 441 12.92 5.93 -1.66
N GLU A 442 12.49 7.03 -2.28
CA GLU A 442 13.27 8.25 -2.50
C GLU A 442 13.20 9.22 -1.31
N GLY A 443 12.73 8.77 -0.14
CA GLY A 443 12.84 9.54 1.10
C GLY A 443 11.91 10.76 1.24
N PHE A 444 10.81 10.86 0.48
CA PHE A 444 9.80 11.91 0.69
C PHE A 444 8.99 11.66 1.96
N LEU A 445 8.62 10.39 2.19
CA LEU A 445 7.96 9.96 3.40
C LEU A 445 8.98 9.72 4.51
N ALA A 446 8.59 10.00 5.75
CA ALA A 446 9.41 9.63 6.90
C ALA A 446 9.73 8.12 6.82
N PRO A 447 11.02 7.73 6.85
CA PRO A 447 11.37 6.32 6.80
C PRO A 447 10.77 5.58 8.00
N ARG A 448 10.49 4.28 7.84
CA ARG A 448 10.14 3.38 8.96
C ARG A 448 11.35 3.09 9.86
N THR A 449 12.19 4.09 10.14
CA THR A 449 13.43 3.98 10.92
C THR A 449 13.25 4.48 12.35
N ASN A 450 12.05 4.93 12.72
CA ASN A 450 11.74 5.21 14.11
C ASN A 450 11.65 3.88 14.87
N ILE A 451 12.83 3.42 15.29
CA ILE A 451 12.98 2.34 16.25
C ILE A 451 12.53 2.91 17.59
N VAL A 452 11.31 2.57 17.99
CA VAL A 452 10.80 2.86 19.31
C VAL A 452 11.20 1.71 20.22
N VAL A 453 12.32 1.87 20.91
CA VAL A 453 12.70 0.96 21.99
C VAL A 453 11.70 1.12 23.13
N VAL A 454 10.88 0.11 23.38
CA VAL A 454 9.87 0.11 24.44
C VAL A 454 10.57 -0.13 25.77
N THR A 455 11.02 0.96 26.38
CA THR A 455 11.77 0.94 27.65
C THR A 455 10.87 0.86 28.88
N ASN A 456 9.61 1.24 28.76
CA ASN A 456 8.63 1.14 29.83
C ASN A 456 8.19 -0.31 29.99
N GLN A 457 8.56 -0.92 31.13
CA GLN A 457 8.16 -2.27 31.49
C GLN A 457 6.64 -2.42 31.68
N TYR A 458 5.97 -1.38 32.18
CA TYR A 458 4.53 -1.40 32.48
C TYR A 458 3.81 -0.32 31.67
N LEU A 459 3.00 -0.73 30.70
CA LEU A 459 2.20 0.14 29.86
C LEU A 459 0.82 0.34 30.50
N THR A 460 0.43 1.60 30.74
CA THR A 460 -0.84 1.98 31.35
C THR A 460 -1.63 2.95 30.46
N GLY A 461 -2.96 2.88 30.49
CA GLY A 461 -3.84 3.77 29.73
C GLY A 461 -4.10 3.32 28.28
N GLU A 462 -4.33 4.27 27.36
CA GLU A 462 -4.45 3.98 25.93
C GLU A 462 -3.11 4.20 25.22
N ILE A 463 -2.60 3.16 24.58
CA ILE A 463 -1.34 3.15 23.83
C ILE A 463 -1.65 2.85 22.37
N ASN A 464 -1.05 3.63 21.46
CA ASN A 464 -1.17 3.43 20.02
C ASN A 464 0.22 3.15 19.43
N TRP A 465 0.34 2.03 18.73
CA TRP A 465 1.51 1.67 17.95
C TRP A 465 1.20 1.83 16.47
N ASN A 466 2.02 2.62 15.78
CA ASN A 466 1.75 3.08 14.43
C ASN A 466 2.69 2.42 13.41
N ALA A 467 2.21 2.20 12.20
CA ALA A 467 2.94 1.48 11.15
C ALA A 467 4.14 2.26 10.57
N THR A 468 4.31 3.52 10.99
CA THR A 468 5.50 4.33 10.69
C THR A 468 6.70 4.00 11.57
N ASN A 469 6.51 3.21 12.64
CA ASN A 469 7.57 2.87 13.60
C ASN A 469 7.83 1.36 13.60
N ILE A 470 9.04 0.99 14.03
CA ILE A 470 9.37 -0.37 14.46
C ILE A 470 9.46 -0.34 15.98
N TYR A 471 8.63 -1.13 16.66
CA TYR A 471 8.66 -1.21 18.12
C TYR A 471 9.60 -2.32 18.56
N VAL A 472 10.57 -2.04 19.42
CA VAL A 472 11.52 -3.05 19.91
C VAL A 472 11.31 -3.31 21.40
N LEU A 473 10.90 -4.52 21.75
CA LEU A 473 10.78 -5.01 23.12
C LEU A 473 12.14 -5.55 23.57
N THR A 474 12.75 -4.94 24.58
CA THR A 474 14.08 -5.34 25.06
C THR A 474 14.07 -6.26 26.27
N ASN A 475 12.90 -6.46 26.85
CA ASN A 475 12.62 -7.16 28.10
C ASN A 475 11.11 -7.50 28.12
N TYR A 476 10.64 -8.04 29.23
CA TYR A 476 9.21 -8.24 29.44
C TYR A 476 8.48 -6.90 29.51
N VAL A 477 7.50 -6.71 28.63
CA VAL A 477 6.63 -5.54 28.59
C VAL A 477 5.21 -5.99 28.92
N TYR A 478 4.65 -5.41 29.98
CA TYR A 478 3.32 -5.72 30.49
C TYR A 478 2.33 -4.61 30.14
N LEU A 479 1.28 -4.95 29.40
CA LEU A 479 0.10 -4.11 29.28
C LEU A 479 -0.78 -4.35 30.51
N MET A 480 -0.88 -3.34 31.37
CA MET A 480 -1.50 -3.45 32.71
C MET A 480 -3.03 -3.41 32.65
N THR A 481 -3.70 -3.85 33.72
CA THR A 481 -5.17 -3.86 33.81
C THR A 481 -5.79 -2.51 33.43
N ASN A 482 -6.97 -2.54 32.80
CA ASN A 482 -7.70 -1.36 32.29
C ASN A 482 -6.98 -0.57 31.19
N SER A 483 -5.87 -1.09 30.66
CA SER A 483 -5.13 -0.46 29.58
C SER A 483 -5.47 -1.08 28.23
N VAL A 484 -5.31 -0.30 27.17
CA VAL A 484 -5.63 -0.70 25.80
C VAL A 484 -4.43 -0.42 24.92
N LEU A 485 -3.92 -1.44 24.22
CA LEU A 485 -2.92 -1.30 23.17
C LEU A 485 -3.59 -1.45 21.81
N ARG A 486 -3.52 -0.43 20.95
CA ARG A 486 -3.98 -0.48 19.56
C ARG A 486 -2.77 -0.50 18.64
N ILE A 487 -2.74 -1.43 17.69
CA ILE A 487 -1.63 -1.60 16.76
C ILE A 487 -2.19 -1.43 15.34
N GLU A 488 -1.65 -0.46 14.59
CA GLU A 488 -2.07 -0.19 13.23
C GLU A 488 -1.68 -1.35 12.27
N PRO A 489 -2.50 -1.64 11.24
CA PRO A 489 -2.12 -2.57 10.17
C PRO A 489 -0.74 -2.26 9.59
N GLY A 490 0.06 -3.29 9.33
CA GLY A 490 1.42 -3.14 8.77
C GLY A 490 2.49 -2.74 9.79
N THR A 491 2.14 -2.58 11.07
CA THR A 491 3.13 -2.32 12.13
C THR A 491 4.03 -3.54 12.34
N VAL A 492 5.33 -3.26 12.54
CA VAL A 492 6.33 -4.27 12.90
C VAL A 492 6.72 -4.10 14.36
N VAL A 493 6.63 -5.18 15.13
CA VAL A 493 7.07 -5.28 16.51
C VAL A 493 8.16 -6.34 16.58
N LYS A 494 9.30 -5.99 17.17
CA LYS A 494 10.47 -6.84 17.27
C LYS A 494 10.80 -7.14 18.73
N GLY A 495 11.18 -8.38 19.05
CA GLY A 495 11.69 -8.78 20.35
C GLY A 495 13.20 -9.00 20.33
N ARG A 496 13.91 -8.41 21.30
CA ARG A 496 15.35 -8.64 21.48
C ARG A 496 15.61 -10.03 22.07
N ASN A 497 16.65 -10.70 21.58
CA ASN A 497 17.14 -11.93 22.20
C ASN A 497 17.87 -11.63 23.52
N GLY A 498 17.73 -12.50 24.51
CA GLY A 498 18.39 -12.37 25.80
C GLY A 498 18.05 -13.52 26.74
N ALA A 499 18.62 -13.48 27.94
CA ALA A 499 18.25 -14.39 29.02
C ALA A 499 17.14 -13.75 29.88
N PRO A 500 16.26 -14.54 30.52
CA PRO A 500 15.23 -14.03 31.42
C PRO A 500 15.80 -13.04 32.46
N PRO A 501 15.14 -11.90 32.73
CA PRO A 501 13.91 -11.37 32.12
C PRO A 501 14.17 -10.41 30.94
N ASN A 502 15.36 -10.46 30.33
CA ASN A 502 15.90 -9.47 29.39
C ASN A 502 15.80 -9.90 27.91
N PHE A 503 14.80 -10.70 27.57
CA PHE A 503 14.40 -10.89 26.18
C PHE A 503 13.03 -10.24 25.96
N GLY A 504 12.78 -9.78 24.74
CA GLY A 504 11.53 -9.12 24.38
C GLY A 504 10.34 -10.06 24.50
N THR A 505 9.30 -9.65 25.24
CA THR A 505 8.04 -10.38 25.34
C THR A 505 6.91 -9.41 25.62
N LEU A 506 5.75 -9.59 24.98
CA LEU A 506 4.56 -8.80 25.28
C LEU A 506 3.58 -9.61 26.13
N PHE A 507 3.33 -9.15 27.36
CA PHE A 507 2.32 -9.70 28.25
C PHE A 507 1.08 -8.80 28.26
N VAL A 508 -0.07 -9.33 27.86
CA VAL A 508 -1.38 -8.68 27.99
C VAL A 508 -2.03 -9.23 29.25
N THR A 509 -2.00 -8.44 30.33
CA THR A 509 -2.43 -8.90 31.66
C THR A 509 -3.95 -8.90 31.84
N ARG A 510 -4.44 -9.56 32.89
CA ARG A 510 -5.89 -9.64 33.20
C ARG A 510 -6.60 -8.29 33.22
N GLY A 511 -7.55 -8.12 32.30
CA GLY A 511 -8.36 -6.91 32.15
C GLY A 511 -7.71 -5.81 31.31
N ALA A 512 -6.56 -6.08 30.69
CA ALA A 512 -6.02 -5.29 29.60
C ALA A 512 -6.60 -5.77 28.26
N LYS A 513 -6.47 -4.94 27.21
CA LYS A 513 -6.93 -5.27 25.86
C LYS A 513 -5.90 -4.94 24.80
N ILE A 514 -5.64 -5.87 23.89
CA ILE A 514 -4.86 -5.63 22.67
C ILE A 514 -5.78 -5.61 21.45
N TYR A 515 -5.67 -4.60 20.60
CA TYR A 515 -6.33 -4.50 19.30
C TYR A 515 -5.27 -4.47 18.21
N ALA A 516 -4.83 -5.66 17.81
CA ALA A 516 -3.94 -5.89 16.69
C ALA A 516 -4.78 -6.32 15.48
N GLU A 517 -5.31 -5.34 14.75
CA GLU A 517 -6.23 -5.56 13.63
C GLU A 517 -5.53 -5.24 12.31
N GLY A 518 -4.64 -6.14 11.87
CA GLY A 518 -4.01 -6.07 10.55
C GLY A 518 -5.01 -6.29 9.41
N THR A 519 -4.50 -6.26 8.19
CA THR A 519 -5.27 -6.64 6.99
C THR A 519 -4.49 -7.68 6.17
N GLN A 520 -5.15 -8.36 5.23
CA GLN A 520 -4.49 -9.30 4.32
C GLN A 520 -3.29 -8.66 3.60
N ASN A 521 -3.38 -7.38 3.24
CA ASN A 521 -2.32 -6.67 2.54
C ASN A 521 -1.31 -6.04 3.49
N GLN A 522 -1.68 -5.75 4.73
CA GLN A 522 -0.82 -5.12 5.73
C GLN A 522 -0.96 -5.87 7.06
N PRO A 523 -0.41 -7.10 7.15
CA PRO A 523 -0.42 -7.86 8.39
C PRO A 523 0.42 -7.14 9.46
N ILE A 524 0.09 -7.36 10.72
CA ILE A 524 0.95 -6.96 11.83
C ILE A 524 1.97 -8.07 12.03
N ILE A 525 3.26 -7.73 12.08
CA ILE A 525 4.35 -8.70 12.22
C ILE A 525 4.99 -8.53 13.59
N PHE A 526 4.97 -9.61 14.38
CA PHE A 526 5.77 -9.77 15.58
C PHE A 526 6.92 -10.72 15.27
N THR A 527 8.17 -10.27 15.44
CA THR A 527 9.35 -11.07 15.06
C THR A 527 10.57 -10.78 15.93
N ALA A 528 11.71 -11.42 15.64
CA ALA A 528 12.98 -11.17 16.30
C ALA A 528 13.59 -9.81 15.92
N GLU A 529 14.37 -9.19 16.81
CA GLU A 529 15.14 -7.97 16.52
C GLU A 529 16.09 -8.17 15.33
N SER A 530 16.63 -9.39 15.21
CA SER A 530 17.54 -9.80 14.14
C SER A 530 16.88 -10.14 12.81
N ASP A 531 15.54 -10.23 12.73
CA ASP A 531 14.82 -10.53 11.48
C ASP A 531 14.70 -9.26 10.61
N ASP A 532 15.47 -9.19 9.54
CA ASP A 532 15.37 -8.21 8.48
C ASP A 532 14.29 -8.58 7.47
N LEU A 533 13.12 -7.96 7.63
CA LEU A 533 11.96 -8.18 6.77
C LEU A 533 12.17 -7.80 5.29
N GLN A 534 13.29 -7.17 4.94
CA GLN A 534 13.67 -6.88 3.55
C GLN A 534 14.60 -7.95 2.95
N ASP A 535 15.23 -8.79 3.78
CA ASP A 535 16.14 -9.83 3.36
C ASP A 535 15.63 -11.21 3.83
N PRO A 536 14.95 -11.99 2.97
CA PRO A 536 14.42 -13.29 3.35
C PRO A 536 15.50 -14.36 3.62
N GLU A 537 16.79 -14.06 3.39
CA GLU A 537 17.92 -14.97 3.66
C GLU A 537 18.70 -14.60 4.93
N ASP A 538 18.29 -13.55 5.64
CA ASP A 538 19.00 -13.00 6.80
C ASP A 538 19.11 -14.01 7.97
N LEU A 539 18.06 -14.79 8.19
CA LEU A 539 17.96 -15.83 9.21
C LEU A 539 17.98 -17.22 8.56
N PRO A 540 18.89 -18.12 8.98
CA PRO A 540 18.91 -19.48 8.46
C PRO A 540 17.63 -20.22 8.85
N PHE A 541 17.02 -20.92 7.91
CA PHE A 541 15.83 -21.72 8.19
C PHE A 541 16.18 -23.10 8.79
N PRO A 542 15.52 -23.53 9.89
CA PRO A 542 14.67 -22.74 10.78
C PRO A 542 15.51 -21.98 11.83
N SER A 543 15.14 -20.73 12.11
CA SER A 543 15.65 -19.94 13.24
C SER A 543 14.53 -19.77 14.26
N ARG A 544 14.79 -20.09 15.52
CA ARG A 544 13.75 -20.20 16.57
C ARG A 544 14.27 -19.64 17.89
N GLY A 545 13.38 -19.24 18.81
CA GLY A 545 13.74 -18.83 20.17
C GLY A 545 14.57 -17.54 20.24
N LEU A 546 14.43 -16.67 19.23
CA LEU A 546 15.19 -15.43 19.13
C LEU A 546 14.57 -14.28 19.94
N TRP A 547 13.36 -14.48 20.47
CA TRP A 547 12.67 -13.63 21.43
C TRP A 547 11.55 -14.43 22.12
N GLY A 548 10.83 -13.82 23.06
CA GLY A 548 9.82 -14.53 23.86
C GLY A 548 8.61 -14.98 23.07
N GLY A 549 7.87 -14.04 22.50
CA GLY A 549 6.52 -14.29 21.97
C GLY A 549 5.50 -13.35 22.61
N ILE A 550 4.23 -13.72 22.52
CA ILE A 550 3.11 -12.95 23.07
C ILE A 550 2.34 -13.83 24.06
N VAL A 551 2.00 -13.27 25.22
CA VAL A 551 1.22 -13.95 26.27
C VAL A 551 -0.04 -13.15 26.59
N LEU A 552 -1.23 -13.75 26.45
CA LEU A 552 -2.50 -13.15 26.85
C LEU A 552 -3.02 -13.84 28.11
N LEU A 553 -3.30 -13.06 29.15
CA LEU A 553 -3.78 -13.54 30.44
C LEU A 553 -5.19 -13.01 30.69
N GLY A 554 -6.19 -13.85 30.51
CA GLY A 554 -7.61 -13.55 30.67
C GLY A 554 -8.19 -13.92 32.04
N ARG A 555 -9.49 -13.64 32.20
CA ARG A 555 -10.28 -13.87 33.41
C ARG A 555 -11.29 -15.02 33.25
N SER A 556 -11.17 -15.82 32.21
CA SER A 556 -12.05 -16.97 31.99
C SER A 556 -11.84 -18.04 33.07
N PRO A 557 -12.85 -18.88 33.36
CA PRO A 557 -12.69 -19.97 34.32
C PRO A 557 -11.60 -20.97 33.92
N ILE A 558 -10.91 -21.49 34.94
CA ILE A 558 -9.96 -22.60 34.85
C ILE A 558 -10.38 -23.72 35.82
N ASN A 559 -9.95 -24.95 35.55
CA ASN A 559 -10.31 -26.11 36.37
C ASN A 559 -9.43 -26.28 37.62
N ASN A 560 -8.20 -25.76 37.62
CA ASN A 560 -7.22 -25.88 38.71
C ASN A 560 -6.79 -24.50 39.25
N ALA A 561 -6.19 -24.44 40.46
CA ALA A 561 -5.61 -23.19 40.98
C ALA A 561 -4.32 -23.42 41.81
N VAL A 562 -3.30 -22.60 41.61
CA VAL A 562 -1.98 -22.67 42.30
C VAL A 562 -1.93 -21.81 43.58
N VAL A 563 -3.07 -21.33 44.06
CA VAL A 563 -3.13 -20.50 45.28
C VAL A 563 -3.06 -21.33 46.56
N ALA A 564 -2.78 -20.69 47.70
CA ALA A 564 -2.75 -21.37 49.02
C ALA A 564 -4.05 -22.11 49.38
N ALA A 565 -5.18 -21.73 48.80
CA ALA A 565 -6.47 -22.41 48.94
C ALA A 565 -6.66 -23.61 47.99
N GLY A 566 -5.72 -23.86 47.07
CA GLY A 566 -5.83 -24.87 46.01
C GLY A 566 -7.10 -24.71 45.18
N ASP A 567 -7.66 -25.82 44.71
CA ASP A 567 -8.90 -25.85 43.92
C ASP A 567 -10.16 -25.33 44.63
N ALA A 568 -10.06 -24.99 45.93
CA ALA A 568 -11.13 -24.34 46.67
C ALA A 568 -11.16 -22.81 46.50
N ALA A 569 -10.22 -22.23 45.73
CA ALA A 569 -10.17 -20.81 45.44
C ALA A 569 -11.38 -20.34 44.61
N THR A 570 -11.94 -19.18 44.97
CA THR A 570 -13.03 -18.54 44.23
C THR A 570 -12.80 -17.03 44.20
N PRO A 571 -12.51 -16.41 43.04
CA PRO A 571 -12.25 -17.06 41.76
C PRO A 571 -10.91 -17.80 41.74
N LYS A 572 -10.80 -18.83 40.90
CA LYS A 572 -9.54 -19.54 40.65
C LYS A 572 -8.58 -18.66 39.85
N TYR A 573 -7.30 -18.79 40.11
CA TYR A 573 -6.26 -18.29 39.22
C TYR A 573 -5.05 -19.20 39.27
N ASP A 574 -4.26 -19.14 38.21
CA ASP A 574 -2.94 -19.74 38.10
C ASP A 574 -1.92 -18.68 37.68
N VAL A 575 -0.64 -19.02 37.71
CA VAL A 575 0.49 -18.18 37.32
C VAL A 575 1.11 -18.78 36.08
N TYR A 576 1.37 -17.95 35.08
CA TYR A 576 2.06 -18.39 33.86
C TYR A 576 3.37 -19.09 34.21
N GLU A 577 3.61 -20.23 33.57
CA GLU A 577 4.67 -21.13 33.95
C GLU A 577 6.07 -20.52 33.78
N GLY A 578 7.02 -20.98 34.59
CA GLY A 578 8.37 -20.41 34.66
C GLY A 578 8.44 -19.00 35.26
N LEU A 579 7.32 -18.38 35.65
CA LEU A 579 7.27 -17.05 36.26
C LEU A 579 6.76 -17.08 37.70
N GLY A 580 7.24 -16.13 38.51
CA GLY A 580 6.80 -15.96 39.89
C GLY A 580 5.44 -15.24 40.00
N ASP A 581 4.70 -15.55 41.07
CA ASP A 581 3.47 -14.84 41.44
C ASP A 581 3.76 -13.40 41.90
N THR A 582 3.92 -12.50 40.93
CA THR A 582 4.41 -11.13 41.15
C THR A 582 3.24 -10.15 41.20
N ILE A 583 3.21 -9.32 42.25
CA ILE A 583 2.23 -8.23 42.41
C ILE A 583 2.89 -6.88 42.10
N VAL A 584 2.30 -6.12 41.18
CA VAL A 584 2.67 -4.74 40.85
C VAL A 584 1.40 -3.89 40.92
N ASP A 585 1.43 -2.80 41.69
CA ASP A 585 0.28 -1.90 41.88
C ASP A 585 -1.04 -2.61 42.27
N GLY A 586 -0.93 -3.68 43.06
CA GLY A 586 -2.07 -4.49 43.50
C GLY A 586 -2.58 -5.50 42.46
N GLN A 587 -1.96 -5.57 41.28
CA GLN A 587 -2.27 -6.52 40.22
C GLN A 587 -1.27 -7.67 40.20
N GLY A 588 -1.75 -8.92 40.11
CA GLY A 588 -0.91 -10.07 39.78
C GLY A 588 -0.62 -10.11 38.28
N ILE A 589 0.57 -9.70 37.87
CA ILE A 589 0.91 -9.44 36.46
C ILE A 589 1.09 -10.72 35.62
N ASN A 590 1.40 -11.84 36.26
CA ASN A 590 1.56 -13.15 35.62
C ASN A 590 0.36 -14.07 35.87
N ARG A 591 -0.71 -13.58 36.51
CA ARG A 591 -1.87 -14.40 36.85
C ARG A 591 -2.85 -14.48 35.68
N PHE A 592 -3.39 -15.66 35.41
CA PHE A 592 -4.55 -15.89 34.55
C PHE A 592 -5.65 -16.66 35.31
N GLY A 593 -6.87 -16.66 34.78
CA GLY A 593 -8.01 -17.34 35.40
C GLY A 593 -8.95 -16.38 36.13
N GLY A 594 -10.20 -16.81 36.29
CA GLY A 594 -11.24 -16.05 36.95
C GLY A 594 -12.58 -16.77 36.94
N ASP A 595 -13.65 -16.01 36.83
CA ASP A 595 -15.04 -16.47 36.78
C ASP A 595 -15.82 -15.89 35.59
N ASP A 596 -15.14 -15.20 34.66
CA ASP A 596 -15.76 -14.50 33.54
C ASP A 596 -15.48 -15.19 32.19
N PRO A 597 -16.34 -16.14 31.76
CA PRO A 597 -16.15 -16.82 30.48
C PRO A 597 -16.33 -15.90 29.26
N GLU A 598 -16.89 -14.70 29.44
CA GLU A 598 -17.07 -13.68 28.40
C GLU A 598 -15.94 -12.65 28.39
N ASP A 599 -14.89 -12.85 29.21
CA ASP A 599 -13.74 -11.96 29.28
C ASP A 599 -13.18 -11.65 27.88
N ASN A 600 -12.76 -10.40 27.71
CA ASN A 600 -12.36 -9.88 26.41
C ASN A 600 -10.97 -9.25 26.52
N SER A 601 -9.97 -9.98 26.01
CA SER A 601 -8.58 -9.54 25.90
C SER A 601 -8.31 -8.75 24.61
N GLY A 602 -9.32 -8.54 23.76
CA GLY A 602 -9.29 -7.70 22.56
C GLY A 602 -9.38 -8.49 21.24
N VAL A 603 -8.61 -8.08 20.24
CA VAL A 603 -8.63 -8.63 18.87
C VAL A 603 -7.21 -8.88 18.39
N LEU A 604 -6.96 -10.08 17.89
CA LEU A 604 -5.82 -10.40 17.01
C LEU A 604 -6.38 -10.83 15.65
N ARG A 605 -6.12 -10.03 14.60
CA ARG A 605 -6.55 -10.32 13.24
C ARG A 605 -5.45 -9.99 12.22
N TYR A 606 -5.15 -10.91 11.30
CA TYR A 606 -4.04 -10.78 10.33
C TYR A 606 -2.71 -10.45 11.04
N VAL A 607 -2.33 -11.32 11.97
CA VAL A 607 -1.11 -11.21 12.77
C VAL A 607 -0.18 -12.37 12.45
N SER A 608 1.10 -12.10 12.18
CA SER A 608 2.13 -13.10 11.99
C SER A 608 3.15 -12.99 13.12
N ILE A 609 3.33 -14.07 13.87
CA ILE A 609 4.24 -14.19 15.01
C ILE A 609 5.35 -15.15 14.61
N ARG A 610 6.60 -14.68 14.58
CA ARG A 610 7.72 -15.40 13.98
C ARG A 610 8.89 -15.52 14.94
N HIS A 611 9.62 -16.63 14.91
CA HIS A 611 10.92 -16.79 15.59
C HIS A 611 10.89 -16.62 17.12
N GLY A 612 9.70 -16.73 17.75
CA GLY A 612 9.50 -16.72 19.21
C GLY A 612 9.97 -18.02 19.88
N GLY A 613 9.70 -18.24 21.17
CA GLY A 613 10.15 -19.47 21.84
C GLY A 613 11.20 -19.33 22.94
N ALA A 614 11.51 -18.13 23.45
CA ALA A 614 12.69 -17.99 24.32
C ALA A 614 12.52 -18.73 25.66
N LEU A 615 13.59 -19.43 26.06
CA LEU A 615 13.67 -20.23 27.29
C LEU A 615 13.59 -19.36 28.56
N LEU A 616 12.59 -19.64 29.41
CA LEU A 616 12.42 -19.08 30.75
C LEU A 616 13.32 -19.77 31.78
N GLU A 617 13.20 -21.09 31.89
CA GLU A 617 14.03 -21.94 32.73
C GLU A 617 14.08 -23.36 32.14
N SER A 618 14.71 -24.32 32.80
CA SER A 618 14.84 -25.67 32.23
C SER A 618 13.47 -26.30 31.95
N ASN A 619 13.19 -26.61 30.68
CA ASN A 619 11.91 -27.16 30.17
C ASN A 619 10.72 -26.22 30.39
N LYS A 620 10.97 -24.91 30.36
CA LYS A 620 9.94 -23.87 30.39
C LYS A 620 10.34 -22.79 29.40
N GLU A 621 9.60 -22.67 28.33
CA GLU A 621 9.81 -21.73 27.23
C GLU A 621 8.56 -20.83 27.12
N ILE A 622 8.69 -19.66 26.49
CA ILE A 622 7.50 -18.90 26.06
C ILE A 622 7.13 -19.37 24.67
N ASN A 623 5.85 -19.62 24.40
CA ASN A 623 5.36 -20.03 23.08
C ASN A 623 5.36 -18.90 22.06
N GLY A 624 5.01 -19.19 20.81
CA GLY A 624 4.64 -18.15 19.84
C GLY A 624 3.53 -17.26 20.40
N LEU A 625 2.40 -17.88 20.71
CA LEU A 625 1.25 -17.25 21.33
C LEU A 625 0.68 -18.10 22.47
N SER A 626 0.87 -17.66 23.71
CA SER A 626 0.27 -18.33 24.87
C SER A 626 -1.02 -17.66 25.32
N LEU A 627 -2.03 -18.48 25.65
CA LEU A 627 -3.38 -18.05 25.96
C LEU A 627 -3.81 -18.59 27.33
N GLY A 628 -3.53 -17.82 28.38
CA GLY A 628 -3.95 -18.14 29.74
C GLY A 628 -5.38 -17.70 30.01
N ALA A 629 -6.33 -18.64 30.12
CA ALA A 629 -7.73 -18.38 30.45
C ALA A 629 -8.39 -17.24 29.64
N VAL A 630 -8.13 -17.20 28.34
CA VAL A 630 -8.69 -16.16 27.46
C VAL A 630 -10.19 -16.42 27.26
N GLY A 631 -11.01 -15.38 27.45
CA GLY A 631 -12.46 -15.47 27.36
C GLY A 631 -13.01 -15.39 25.93
N ARG A 632 -14.26 -15.80 25.75
CA ARG A 632 -14.92 -15.88 24.44
C ARG A 632 -15.27 -14.52 23.81
N GLY A 633 -15.16 -13.44 24.59
CA GLY A 633 -15.28 -12.08 24.08
C GLY A 633 -14.07 -11.63 23.25
N THR A 634 -12.96 -12.39 23.30
CA THR A 634 -11.75 -12.14 22.53
C THR A 634 -11.90 -12.66 21.10
N THR A 635 -11.51 -11.87 20.10
CA THR A 635 -11.51 -12.29 18.69
C THR A 635 -10.11 -12.69 18.25
N MET A 636 -9.97 -13.88 17.66
CA MET A 636 -8.72 -14.36 17.12
C MET A 636 -8.93 -15.04 15.77
N GLU A 637 -8.55 -14.36 14.69
CA GLU A 637 -8.83 -14.80 13.32
C GLU A 637 -7.65 -14.49 12.39
N TYR A 638 -7.21 -15.43 11.56
CA TYR A 638 -6.06 -15.21 10.65
C TYR A 638 -4.77 -14.86 11.40
N VAL A 639 -4.37 -15.76 12.32
CA VAL A 639 -3.13 -15.60 13.12
C VAL A 639 -2.17 -16.73 12.78
N GLU A 640 -0.92 -16.38 12.54
CA GLU A 640 0.17 -17.30 12.22
C GLU A 640 1.19 -17.33 13.36
N ALA A 641 1.64 -18.53 13.71
CA ALA A 641 2.86 -18.78 14.46
C ALA A 641 3.85 -19.56 13.57
N TYR A 642 5.05 -19.00 13.38
CA TYR A 642 6.06 -19.52 12.46
C TYR A 642 7.43 -19.62 13.13
N CYS A 643 8.06 -20.80 13.07
CA CYS A 643 9.40 -21.05 13.61
C CYS A 643 9.55 -20.68 15.10
N THR A 644 8.67 -21.15 15.96
CA THR A 644 8.81 -20.98 17.42
C THR A 644 9.71 -22.08 18.01
N ALA A 645 10.48 -21.79 19.06
CA ALA A 645 11.31 -22.79 19.75
C ALA A 645 10.53 -23.67 20.76
N ASP A 646 9.25 -23.38 20.92
CA ASP A 646 8.28 -24.18 21.68
C ASP A 646 6.98 -24.24 20.84
N ASP A 647 5.81 -24.31 21.45
CA ASP A 647 4.55 -24.36 20.70
C ASP A 647 4.29 -23.11 19.88
N GLY A 648 3.55 -23.30 18.78
CA GLY A 648 3.00 -22.19 18.02
C GLY A 648 1.90 -21.47 18.81
N PHE A 649 0.97 -22.26 19.35
CA PHE A 649 -0.15 -21.79 20.14
C PHE A 649 -0.36 -22.72 21.33
N GLU A 650 -0.43 -22.16 22.53
CA GLU A 650 -0.73 -22.93 23.73
C GLU A 650 -1.91 -22.30 24.48
N PHE A 651 -2.87 -23.15 24.90
CA PHE A 651 -4.08 -22.75 25.61
C PHE A 651 -4.06 -23.28 27.04
N PHE A 652 -3.91 -22.41 28.03
CA PHE A 652 -4.07 -22.76 29.45
C PHE A 652 -5.50 -22.47 29.89
N GLY A 653 -6.40 -23.42 29.67
CA GLY A 653 -7.84 -23.28 29.91
C GLY A 653 -8.51 -22.10 29.16
N GLY A 654 -9.66 -21.67 29.67
CA GLY A 654 -10.45 -20.58 29.09
C GLY A 654 -11.54 -21.01 28.12
N THR A 655 -12.07 -20.05 27.36
CA THR A 655 -13.29 -20.20 26.54
C THR A 655 -13.20 -19.53 25.16
N VAL A 656 -12.02 -19.07 24.76
CA VAL A 656 -11.79 -18.36 23.49
C VAL A 656 -12.22 -19.18 22.28
N ASN A 657 -12.78 -18.50 21.28
CA ASN A 657 -13.08 -19.09 19.97
C ASN A 657 -12.07 -18.54 18.95
N THR A 658 -11.44 -19.43 18.18
CA THR A 658 -10.44 -19.05 17.18
C THR A 658 -10.85 -19.52 15.78
N ARG A 659 -10.36 -18.86 14.74
CA ARG A 659 -10.54 -19.27 13.33
C ARG A 659 -9.29 -18.99 12.51
N TYR A 660 -9.01 -19.85 11.52
CA TYR A 660 -7.92 -19.64 10.56
C TYR A 660 -6.54 -19.42 11.25
N LEU A 661 -6.23 -20.29 12.22
CA LEU A 661 -4.89 -20.32 12.81
C LEU A 661 -3.94 -21.11 11.92
N VAL A 662 -2.72 -20.63 11.77
CA VAL A 662 -1.64 -21.29 11.01
C VAL A 662 -0.47 -21.49 11.95
N SER A 663 -0.02 -22.73 12.10
CA SER A 663 1.13 -23.07 12.93
C SER A 663 2.13 -23.85 12.07
N ALA A 664 3.36 -23.36 11.95
CA ALA A 664 4.31 -23.88 10.96
C ALA A 664 5.76 -23.87 11.47
N PHE A 665 6.39 -25.06 11.40
CA PHE A 665 7.81 -25.26 11.66
C PHE A 665 8.26 -24.88 13.09
N ASN A 666 7.43 -25.16 14.09
CA ASN A 666 7.78 -25.02 15.50
C ASN A 666 8.70 -26.16 15.97
N ASP A 667 9.36 -26.01 17.13
CA ASP A 667 10.23 -27.06 17.69
C ASP A 667 9.45 -28.13 18.46
N ASP A 668 8.37 -27.75 19.15
CA ASP A 668 7.43 -28.66 19.78
C ASP A 668 6.08 -28.70 19.02
N ASP A 669 4.95 -28.41 19.65
CA ASP A 669 3.63 -28.61 19.06
C ASP A 669 3.15 -27.44 18.18
N GLY A 670 2.27 -27.78 17.24
CA GLY A 670 1.54 -26.78 16.48
C GLY A 670 0.52 -26.04 17.35
N PHE A 671 -0.19 -26.82 18.16
CA PHE A 671 -1.27 -26.42 19.05
C PHE A 671 -1.27 -27.34 20.27
N ASP A 672 -1.11 -26.78 21.46
CA ASP A 672 -1.27 -27.50 22.73
C ASP A 672 -2.36 -26.88 23.62
N ALA A 673 -3.01 -27.69 24.45
CA ALA A 673 -4.09 -27.27 25.33
C ALA A 673 -4.12 -28.04 26.65
N ASP A 674 -4.01 -27.28 27.75
CA ASP A 674 -3.95 -27.72 29.15
C ASP A 674 -5.22 -27.43 29.97
#